data_AF-A0A7D9E0H9-F1
#
_entry.id   AF-A0A7D9E0H9-F1
#
_cell.length_a   1.000
_cell.length_b   1.000
_cell.length_c   1.000
_cell.angle_alpha   90.00
_cell.angle_beta   90.00
_cell.angle_gamma   90.00
#
_symmetry.space_group_name_H-M   'P 1'
#
loop_
_entity.id
_entity.type
_entity.pdbx_description
1 polymer ?
#
loop_
_entity_poly.entity_id
_entity_poly.type
_entity_poly.pdbx_seq_one_letter_code
_entity_poly.pdbx_strand_id
1 'polypeptide(L)'
;MVEIKEVYSKMYQRSLADDMHKYCTEDDLRNILLSLIKEWNLDEEPKPQLTLLPEIVYHPTVVTSPNFVAENDANTVKEELGKSKNAVVDLLTTRTKEQRQEIGEAYKKKENEELLDTLIREFGDESKDMFTVLIQTGKSDAEMIHEAMEGIGTREHILIDILCRHNVQEIEKIKTEYKNTYNKEMEEAVGKETSGDLNELLLRLIKCERVESDSVDMKQVENDANELHKAGEGKAGTDESQFIEIFSTRSFGHLKLIFEQYQKISGKTIEESIQNEFSGDVEGAFMALVSYSNDPLSYHVTRLGETIKEDQPVFCKMVVERSEVDMVEIKELYQKTNLRSLADDIREQYTDDVKNILLALIKEWTAEEREEEKTIPLPAAVVYHPTVIAVQDFAVENDVNAIKNNLGTDKDAIIGLLTTRSKVQRHGISEAYQKQESKALQEQLVIELGPTSQNILTLLVQSPKSDAERLHEAMEGFGTKEEILIDILCRRTKEEVAIIKTNYKNAHGKELQEMIEKETGGDFQTLLVELIKCEREEKDVIYPKEVRQDASDLHQAGEKTSGTDESQFINIFTSRGLPHLKMMFEHYKTIAGKTIEESIEKEFSGEIQTALLTMVSYINDPLTSHVTKLNKTIKDDVDTFSRIIIDRSEVDMVEIKEQYVQAHKKTLADDIKEHFKEEDVRNILLALIKEWVPEKQPTIPADSPVVYHATVVSPDKFVEEDDVNDLKKHLGSSKNSIITLLTSRTKEQRKKISEAYQSKENSKLEEKLDTEFDKETEDLVSVLMQPSQTDAEKLHGAMEGFGTKEDVLINVLCRRTQQEITVIKEQYKKQYEKDLDTMIEKETGGDLEKLFIEILKCERDEKDVTYPNQVERDAIDLFEAGEKKSGTDESKFVHIFSKRSFPHLKMMFEQYKKTSGKTIEESVKSEFTGDTEAAFMTLVSYVQNPLTSHVSKLNSTIKDDSKMFYQLIVERSEIDMVEIKNLYKTTHEVTLADDIRKHYTGDTKNILLALIKEWDPEKEVNDSTIYFTSTH
;
A
#
# COMPACT_ATOMS: atom_id res chain seq x y z
N MET A 1 38.48 11.13 90.64
CA MET A 1 38.32 11.94 91.89
C MET A 1 38.60 13.42 91.68
N VAL A 2 39.75 13.81 91.12
CA VAL A 2 40.07 15.22 90.82
C VAL A 2 39.13 15.80 89.75
N GLU A 3 38.90 15.07 88.65
CA GLU A 3 38.00 15.50 87.57
C GLU A 3 36.52 15.55 88.00
N ILE A 4 36.09 14.60 88.83
CA ILE A 4 34.74 14.57 89.41
C ILE A 4 34.51 15.79 90.32
N LYS A 5 35.51 16.17 91.14
CA LYS A 5 35.47 17.40 91.95
C LYS A 5 35.38 18.67 91.09
N GLU A 6 35.98 18.65 89.90
CA GLU A 6 36.01 19.79 88.99
C GLU A 6 34.68 19.99 88.25
N VAL A 7 34.03 18.90 87.83
CA VAL A 7 32.71 18.92 87.19
C VAL A 7 31.62 19.32 88.19
N TYR A 8 31.64 18.79 89.42
CA TYR A 8 30.64 19.11 90.44
C TYR A 8 30.77 20.56 90.97
N SER A 9 31.99 21.08 91.10
CA SER A 9 32.27 22.47 91.49
C SER A 9 31.74 23.48 90.46
N LYS A 10 31.81 23.14 89.16
CA LYS A 10 31.30 23.98 88.06
C LYS A 10 29.77 24.03 87.98
N MET A 11 29.05 22.99 88.43
CA MET A 11 27.59 22.92 88.29
C MET A 11 26.78 23.64 89.38
N TYR A 12 27.29 23.80 90.62
CA TYR A 12 26.40 24.18 91.75
C TYR A 12 26.89 25.25 92.75
N GLN A 13 28.05 25.90 92.56
CA GLN A 13 28.59 26.97 93.44
C GLN A 13 28.26 26.82 94.95
N ARG A 14 28.52 25.65 95.56
CA ARG A 14 28.45 25.47 97.02
C ARG A 14 29.48 24.44 97.52
N SER A 15 30.11 24.75 98.66
CA SER A 15 31.12 23.93 99.34
C SER A 15 30.49 22.77 100.11
N LEU A 16 30.08 21.70 99.41
CA LEU A 16 29.60 20.47 100.03
C LEU A 16 30.63 19.31 99.96
N ALA A 17 31.90 19.61 99.70
CA ALA A 17 32.94 18.59 99.53
C ALA A 17 33.64 18.21 100.85
N ASP A 18 33.64 19.09 101.86
CA ASP A 18 34.41 18.87 103.10
C ASP A 18 33.65 18.07 104.17
N ASP A 19 32.30 18.04 104.13
CA ASP A 19 31.49 17.35 105.13
C ASP A 19 31.16 15.88 104.79
N MET A 20 31.33 15.44 103.53
CA MET A 20 30.92 14.10 103.10
C MET A 20 31.79 12.97 103.66
N HIS A 21 33.06 13.24 104.02
CA HIS A 21 33.91 12.24 104.68
C HIS A 21 33.50 11.93 106.13
N LYS A 22 32.58 12.69 106.72
CA LYS A 22 32.15 12.51 108.12
C LYS A 22 30.95 11.57 108.27
N TYR A 23 30.22 11.27 107.19
CA TYR A 23 28.93 10.58 107.24
C TYR A 23 28.74 9.43 106.25
N CYS A 24 29.70 9.19 105.34
CA CYS A 24 29.65 8.06 104.39
C CYS A 24 30.90 7.19 104.50
N THR A 25 30.71 5.87 104.55
CA THR A 25 31.81 4.90 104.46
C THR A 25 32.30 4.77 103.01
N GLU A 26 33.48 4.18 102.78
CA GLU A 26 33.96 3.90 101.41
C GLU A 26 32.97 3.02 100.62
N ASP A 27 32.27 2.10 101.29
CA ASP A 27 31.23 1.29 100.67
C ASP A 27 29.99 2.10 100.29
N ASP A 28 29.61 3.11 101.07
CA ASP A 28 28.51 4.02 100.72
C ASP A 28 28.87 4.86 99.49
N LEU A 29 30.10 5.38 99.43
CA LEU A 29 30.58 6.11 98.25
C LEU A 29 30.66 5.21 97.02
N ARG A 30 31.12 3.96 97.17
CA ARG A 30 31.16 2.97 96.09
C ARG A 30 29.76 2.60 95.61
N ASN A 31 28.79 2.43 96.50
CA ASN A 31 27.40 2.10 96.13
C ASN A 31 26.68 3.29 95.47
N ILE A 32 26.98 4.52 95.90
CA ILE A 32 26.52 5.73 95.22
C ILE A 32 27.16 5.82 93.82
N LEU A 33 28.46 5.53 93.69
CA LEU A 33 29.14 5.50 92.39
C LEU A 33 28.54 4.45 91.45
N LEU A 34 28.31 3.23 91.95
CA LEU A 34 27.69 2.15 91.19
C LEU A 34 26.23 2.48 90.81
N SER A 35 25.48 3.15 91.69
CA SER A 35 24.13 3.62 91.36
C SER A 35 24.15 4.74 90.32
N LEU A 36 25.12 5.66 90.38
CA LEU A 36 25.29 6.73 89.39
C LEU A 36 25.76 6.18 88.04
N ILE A 37 26.68 5.21 88.00
CA ILE A 37 27.10 4.52 86.76
C ILE A 37 25.89 3.84 86.11
N LYS A 38 25.00 3.26 86.91
CA LYS A 38 23.79 2.58 86.46
C LYS A 38 22.64 3.52 86.09
N GLU A 39 22.45 4.64 86.80
CA GLU A 39 21.48 5.68 86.46
C GLU A 39 21.91 6.50 85.24
N TRP A 40 23.21 6.71 85.04
CA TRP A 40 23.77 7.53 83.96
C TRP A 40 24.22 6.68 82.77
N ASN A 41 24.03 5.37 82.84
CA ASN A 41 24.31 4.42 81.77
C ASN A 41 25.77 4.48 81.25
N LEU A 42 26.74 4.66 82.16
CA LEU A 42 28.17 4.86 81.84
C LEU A 42 28.92 3.56 81.46
N ASP A 43 28.25 2.40 81.50
CA ASP A 43 28.75 1.10 81.01
C ASP A 43 28.33 0.80 79.55
N GLU A 44 27.53 1.66 78.90
CA GLU A 44 27.28 1.55 77.46
C GLU A 44 28.47 2.15 76.71
N GLU A 45 29.14 1.33 75.89
CA GLU A 45 29.96 1.87 74.80
C GLU A 45 29.14 2.95 74.08
N PRO A 46 29.72 4.11 73.73
CA PRO A 46 28.97 5.16 73.05
C PRO A 46 28.29 4.53 71.83
N LYS A 47 26.94 4.59 71.80
CA LYS A 47 26.17 4.05 70.68
C LYS A 47 26.78 4.54 69.38
N PRO A 48 27.05 3.64 68.41
CA PRO A 48 27.74 4.00 67.19
C PRO A 48 27.00 5.17 66.53
N GLN A 49 27.77 6.20 66.17
CA GLN A 49 27.22 7.39 65.54
C GLN A 49 26.99 7.06 64.06
N LEU A 50 25.78 6.58 63.77
CA LEU A 50 25.38 6.15 62.43
C LEU A 50 25.22 7.35 61.49
N THR A 51 25.82 7.25 60.31
CA THR A 51 25.73 8.24 59.23
C THR A 51 24.82 7.69 58.13
N LEU A 52 23.75 8.42 57.80
CA LEU A 52 22.84 8.04 56.69
C LEU A 52 23.55 8.24 55.35
N LEU A 53 23.44 7.25 54.47
CA LEU A 53 23.88 7.37 53.09
C LEU A 53 22.87 8.23 52.30
N PRO A 54 23.32 8.98 51.28
CA PRO A 54 22.42 9.76 50.44
C PRO A 54 21.50 8.85 49.62
N GLU A 55 20.21 9.20 49.58
CA GLU A 55 19.24 8.52 48.71
C GLU A 55 19.49 8.92 47.25
N ILE A 56 19.66 7.93 46.37
CA ILE A 56 19.86 8.12 44.93
C ILE A 56 18.55 7.76 44.22
N VAL A 57 18.06 8.67 43.38
CA VAL A 57 16.86 8.46 42.54
C VAL A 57 17.31 8.06 41.15
N TYR A 58 16.93 6.86 40.72
CA TYR A 58 17.21 6.32 39.39
C TYR A 58 15.97 6.41 38.49
N HIS A 59 16.20 6.53 37.17
CA HIS A 59 15.13 6.66 36.20
C HIS A 59 15.10 5.46 35.23
N PRO A 60 14.06 4.62 35.31
CA PRO A 60 13.88 3.51 34.39
C PRO A 60 13.33 3.98 33.02
N THR A 61 13.65 3.24 31.96
CA THR A 61 13.06 3.42 30.62
C THR A 61 11.75 2.64 30.46
N VAL A 62 11.56 1.60 31.26
CA VAL A 62 10.35 0.77 31.33
C VAL A 62 9.74 0.94 32.72
N VAL A 63 8.50 1.40 32.76
CA VAL A 63 7.73 1.64 34.00
C VAL A 63 6.45 0.85 33.99
N THR A 64 5.88 0.62 35.18
CA THR A 64 4.56 -0.02 35.31
C THR A 64 3.52 0.71 34.47
N SER A 65 2.92 0.01 33.51
CA SER A 65 1.87 0.57 32.68
C SER A 65 0.60 0.82 33.50
N PRO A 66 0.08 2.05 33.56
CA PRO A 66 -1.14 2.35 34.29
C PRO A 66 -2.36 1.76 33.57
N ASN A 67 -3.30 1.20 34.33
CA ASN A 67 -4.50 0.50 33.80
C ASN A 67 -4.20 -0.77 33.00
N PHE A 68 -3.09 -1.45 33.32
CA PHE A 68 -2.73 -2.74 32.74
C PHE A 68 -3.82 -3.81 32.97
N VAL A 69 -4.16 -4.53 31.90
CA VAL A 69 -5.05 -5.70 31.93
C VAL A 69 -4.41 -6.79 31.06
N ALA A 70 -3.87 -7.82 31.71
CA ALA A 70 -3.13 -8.90 31.06
C ALA A 70 -3.89 -9.56 29.91
N GLU A 71 -5.21 -9.78 30.06
CA GLU A 71 -6.05 -10.39 29.01
C GLU A 71 -6.14 -9.51 27.75
N ASN A 72 -6.18 -8.18 27.88
CA ASN A 72 -6.24 -7.27 26.73
C ASN A 72 -4.92 -7.29 25.97
N ASP A 73 -3.80 -7.20 26.69
CA ASP A 73 -2.48 -7.22 26.08
C ASP A 73 -2.18 -8.57 25.43
N ALA A 74 -2.58 -9.69 26.05
CA ALA A 74 -2.48 -11.02 25.43
C ALA A 74 -3.30 -11.13 24.13
N ASN A 75 -4.49 -10.50 24.09
CA ASN A 75 -5.29 -10.43 22.86
C ASN A 75 -4.61 -9.60 21.79
N THR A 76 -4.06 -8.44 22.15
CA THR A 76 -3.33 -7.57 21.22
C THR A 76 -2.12 -8.30 20.65
N VAL A 77 -1.33 -9.00 21.48
CA VAL A 77 -0.21 -9.82 21.01
C VAL A 77 -0.69 -10.84 19.99
N LYS A 78 -1.76 -11.59 20.28
CA LYS A 78 -2.33 -12.54 19.32
C LYS A 78 -2.76 -11.89 18.01
N GLU A 79 -3.45 -10.76 18.07
CA GLU A 79 -4.02 -10.09 16.89
C GLU A 79 -2.95 -9.47 15.99
N GLU A 80 -1.83 -9.05 16.58
CA GLU A 80 -0.71 -8.41 15.86
C GLU A 80 0.32 -9.43 15.37
N LEU A 81 0.43 -10.61 15.99
CA LEU A 81 1.22 -11.72 15.46
C LEU A 81 0.69 -12.11 14.06
N GLY A 82 1.54 -12.01 13.05
CA GLY A 82 1.19 -12.19 11.63
C GLY A 82 0.79 -10.90 10.89
N LYS A 83 0.65 -9.76 11.58
CA LYS A 83 0.40 -8.44 10.98
C LYS A 83 1.58 -7.48 11.14
N SER A 84 2.10 -7.38 12.35
CA SER A 84 3.13 -6.39 12.71
C SER A 84 3.97 -6.91 13.87
N LYS A 85 5.18 -7.39 13.57
CA LYS A 85 6.16 -7.75 14.61
C LYS A 85 6.48 -6.53 15.47
N ASN A 86 6.55 -5.36 14.85
CA ASN A 86 6.84 -4.12 15.55
C ASN A 86 5.81 -3.76 16.64
N ALA A 87 4.51 -4.01 16.40
CA ALA A 87 3.47 -3.75 17.40
C ALA A 87 3.60 -4.68 18.61
N VAL A 88 4.00 -5.93 18.39
CA VAL A 88 4.27 -6.90 19.46
C VAL A 88 5.49 -6.46 20.28
N VAL A 89 6.57 -6.03 19.62
CA VAL A 89 7.77 -5.50 20.29
C VAL A 89 7.41 -4.27 21.14
N ASP A 90 6.75 -3.26 20.56
CA ASP A 90 6.35 -2.04 21.26
C ASP A 90 5.51 -2.33 22.51
N LEU A 91 4.57 -3.27 22.42
CA LEU A 91 3.75 -3.69 23.55
C LEU A 91 4.62 -4.33 24.64
N LEU A 92 5.43 -5.33 24.32
CA LEU A 92 6.20 -6.07 25.31
C LEU A 92 7.29 -5.21 25.97
N THR A 93 7.95 -4.32 25.22
CA THR A 93 9.00 -3.41 25.75
C THR A 93 8.43 -2.16 26.42
N THR A 94 7.12 -2.09 26.64
CA THR A 94 6.44 -1.06 27.44
C THR A 94 5.69 -1.62 28.65
N ARG A 95 5.90 -2.89 28.96
CA ARG A 95 5.38 -3.56 30.16
C ARG A 95 6.54 -3.93 31.07
N THR A 96 6.34 -3.91 32.39
CA THR A 96 7.38 -4.41 33.31
C THR A 96 7.49 -5.93 33.22
N LYS A 97 8.53 -6.48 33.84
CA LYS A 97 8.74 -7.92 33.98
C LYS A 97 7.49 -8.63 34.52
N GLU A 98 6.92 -8.13 35.62
CA GLU A 98 5.72 -8.71 36.22
C GLU A 98 4.52 -8.67 35.26
N GLN A 99 4.33 -7.55 34.56
CA GLN A 99 3.25 -7.40 33.59
C GLN A 99 3.42 -8.34 32.39
N ARG A 100 4.64 -8.53 31.88
CA ARG A 100 4.92 -9.50 30.80
C ARG A 100 4.62 -10.94 31.22
N GLN A 101 4.90 -11.30 32.48
CA GLN A 101 4.55 -12.62 33.02
C GLN A 101 3.03 -12.80 33.09
N GLU A 102 2.29 -11.82 33.60
CA GLU A 102 0.82 -11.86 33.62
C GLU A 102 0.23 -11.98 32.20
N ILE A 103 0.82 -11.30 31.20
CA ILE A 103 0.46 -11.46 29.78
C ILE A 103 0.69 -12.91 29.33
N GLY A 104 1.85 -13.49 29.64
CA GLY A 104 2.16 -14.88 29.30
C GLY A 104 1.17 -15.88 29.91
N GLU A 105 0.80 -15.70 31.17
CA GLU A 105 -0.21 -16.52 31.85
C GLU A 105 -1.60 -16.37 31.21
N ALA A 106 -2.01 -15.14 30.91
CA ALA A 106 -3.29 -14.86 30.24
C ALA A 106 -3.34 -15.45 28.83
N TYR A 107 -2.24 -15.33 28.07
CA TYR A 107 -2.09 -15.91 26.74
C TYR A 107 -2.20 -17.44 26.79
N LYS A 108 -1.43 -18.09 27.68
CA LYS A 108 -1.47 -19.56 27.86
C LYS A 108 -2.87 -20.06 28.24
N LYS A 109 -3.56 -19.36 29.14
CA LYS A 109 -4.92 -19.71 29.56
C LYS A 109 -5.92 -19.66 28.40
N LYS A 110 -5.74 -18.73 27.47
CA LYS A 110 -6.66 -18.50 26.34
C LYS A 110 -6.34 -19.38 25.13
N GLU A 111 -5.06 -19.43 24.74
CA GLU A 111 -4.61 -20.08 23.50
C GLU A 111 -4.15 -21.53 23.71
N ASN A 112 -3.97 -21.95 24.97
CA ASN A 112 -3.45 -23.27 25.32
C ASN A 112 -2.06 -23.54 24.68
N GLU A 113 -1.28 -22.48 24.49
CA GLU A 113 0.10 -22.45 23.96
C GLU A 113 0.93 -21.46 24.81
N GLU A 114 2.22 -21.75 25.04
CA GLU A 114 3.11 -20.84 25.75
C GLU A 114 3.45 -19.62 24.88
N LEU A 115 3.33 -18.41 25.44
CA LEU A 115 3.64 -17.18 24.70
C LEU A 115 5.07 -17.17 24.15
N LEU A 116 6.05 -17.71 24.90
CA LEU A 116 7.43 -17.77 24.43
C LEU A 116 7.55 -18.63 23.16
N ASP A 117 6.94 -19.82 23.15
CA ASP A 117 7.01 -20.74 22.01
C ASP A 117 6.40 -20.09 20.75
N THR A 118 5.29 -19.37 20.93
CA THR A 118 4.69 -18.59 19.84
C THR A 118 5.63 -17.49 19.33
N LEU A 119 6.25 -16.72 20.21
CA LEU A 119 7.16 -15.64 19.82
C LEU A 119 8.39 -16.18 19.08
N ILE A 120 9.01 -17.26 19.57
CA ILE A 120 10.15 -17.92 18.90
C ILE A 120 9.74 -18.38 17.50
N ARG A 121 8.55 -18.98 17.36
CA ARG A 121 8.06 -19.47 16.08
C ARG A 121 7.83 -18.36 15.04
N GLU A 122 7.36 -17.19 15.47
CA GLU A 122 7.05 -16.06 14.57
C GLU A 122 8.26 -15.16 14.29
N PHE A 123 9.17 -15.00 15.25
CA PHE A 123 10.36 -14.15 15.12
C PHE A 123 11.60 -14.93 14.66
N GLY A 124 11.58 -16.27 14.77
CA GLY A 124 12.68 -17.15 14.36
C GLY A 124 13.64 -17.48 15.49
N ASP A 125 14.41 -18.57 15.30
CA ASP A 125 15.28 -19.15 16.32
C ASP A 125 16.38 -18.20 16.82
N GLU A 126 16.83 -17.25 16.00
CA GLU A 126 17.85 -16.26 16.40
C GLU A 126 17.36 -15.29 17.50
N SER A 127 16.05 -15.08 17.58
CA SER A 127 15.43 -14.23 18.61
C SER A 127 15.17 -14.96 19.93
N LYS A 128 15.42 -16.28 19.98
CA LYS A 128 15.06 -17.15 21.10
C LYS A 128 15.64 -16.68 22.41
N ASP A 129 16.93 -16.38 22.47
CA ASP A 129 17.57 -15.97 23.72
C ASP A 129 17.03 -14.62 24.20
N MET A 130 16.78 -13.69 23.27
CA MET A 130 16.19 -12.38 23.59
C MET A 130 14.76 -12.50 24.12
N PHE A 131 13.89 -13.29 23.49
CA PHE A 131 12.52 -13.50 23.98
C PHE A 131 12.45 -14.34 25.24
N THR A 132 13.35 -15.31 25.40
CA THR A 132 13.49 -16.05 26.66
C THR A 132 13.75 -15.03 27.76
N VAL A 133 14.74 -14.15 27.56
CA VAL A 133 15.09 -13.12 28.53
C VAL A 133 13.97 -12.09 28.76
N LEU A 134 13.22 -11.74 27.71
CA LEU A 134 12.15 -10.75 27.81
C LEU A 134 10.89 -11.29 28.52
N ILE A 135 10.48 -12.53 28.23
CA ILE A 135 9.19 -13.11 28.62
C ILE A 135 9.29 -14.01 29.84
N GLN A 136 10.17 -15.00 29.80
CA GLN A 136 10.26 -16.03 30.85
C GLN A 136 11.02 -15.55 32.08
N THR A 137 11.24 -14.23 32.18
CA THR A 137 12.38 -13.62 32.85
C THR A 137 13.67 -13.90 32.09
N GLY A 138 14.65 -13.00 32.17
CA GLY A 138 16.05 -13.30 31.87
C GLY A 138 16.34 -14.75 32.23
N LYS A 139 17.11 -15.46 31.41
CA LYS A 139 17.85 -16.64 31.88
C LYS A 139 18.23 -16.39 33.35
N SER A 140 17.55 -17.06 34.27
CA SER A 140 17.50 -16.51 35.64
C SER A 140 18.90 -16.55 36.21
N ASP A 141 19.22 -15.73 37.21
CA ASP A 141 20.55 -15.83 37.82
C ASP A 141 20.81 -17.28 38.29
N ALA A 142 19.77 -18.02 38.67
CA ALA A 142 19.86 -19.44 38.98
C ALA A 142 20.24 -20.30 37.76
N GLU A 143 19.63 -20.08 36.60
CA GLU A 143 19.97 -20.80 35.36
C GLU A 143 21.38 -20.45 34.87
N MET A 144 21.75 -19.17 34.88
CA MET A 144 23.09 -18.73 34.51
C MET A 144 24.17 -19.31 35.41
N ILE A 145 23.92 -19.36 36.72
CA ILE A 145 24.80 -20.05 37.67
C ILE A 145 24.90 -21.53 37.28
N HIS A 146 23.79 -22.20 36.99
CA HIS A 146 23.79 -23.62 36.61
C HIS A 146 24.64 -23.88 35.36
N GLU A 147 24.40 -23.15 34.27
CA GLU A 147 25.15 -23.33 33.02
C GLU A 147 26.58 -22.81 33.10
N ALA A 148 26.89 -21.87 34.00
CA ALA A 148 28.28 -21.52 34.29
C ALA A 148 29.05 -22.72 34.85
N MET A 149 28.35 -23.68 35.45
CA MET A 149 28.87 -24.92 36.02
C MET A 149 28.66 -26.15 35.14
N GLU A 150 27.98 -26.03 33.99
CA GLU A 150 27.77 -27.15 33.07
C GLU A 150 28.93 -27.29 32.07
N GLY A 151 29.35 -28.54 31.83
CA GLY A 151 30.35 -28.88 30.81
C GLY A 151 31.74 -29.15 31.38
N ILE A 152 32.77 -28.98 30.54
CA ILE A 152 34.17 -29.13 30.95
C ILE A 152 34.69 -27.74 31.36
N GLY A 153 35.00 -27.58 32.65
CA GLY A 153 35.41 -26.30 33.23
C GLY A 153 34.22 -25.51 33.77
N THR A 154 34.53 -24.45 34.52
CA THR A 154 33.56 -23.52 35.09
C THR A 154 33.73 -22.17 34.41
N ARG A 155 32.66 -21.38 34.29
CA ARG A 155 32.72 -19.98 33.85
C ARG A 155 32.66 -19.07 35.07
N GLU A 156 33.77 -18.97 35.81
CA GLU A 156 33.86 -18.27 37.09
C GLU A 156 33.42 -16.81 37.00
N HIS A 157 33.70 -16.14 35.88
CA HIS A 157 33.29 -14.75 35.65
C HIS A 157 31.77 -14.53 35.72
N ILE A 158 30.94 -15.52 35.36
CA ILE A 158 29.47 -15.43 35.49
C ILE A 158 29.05 -15.55 36.95
N LEU A 159 29.67 -16.48 37.69
CA LEU A 159 29.42 -16.65 39.13
C LEU A 159 29.81 -15.37 39.90
N ILE A 160 30.94 -14.77 39.54
CA ILE A 160 31.43 -13.52 40.11
C ILE A 160 30.48 -12.36 39.79
N ASP A 161 30.11 -12.17 38.52
CA ASP A 161 29.23 -11.09 38.08
C ASP A 161 27.89 -11.08 38.85
N ILE A 162 27.29 -12.26 39.03
CA ILE A 162 26.03 -12.42 39.75
C ILE A 162 26.25 -12.24 41.26
N LEU A 163 27.12 -13.04 41.88
CA LEU A 163 27.19 -13.10 43.34
C LEU A 163 27.80 -11.84 43.98
N CYS A 164 28.63 -11.09 43.25
CA CYS A 164 29.27 -9.88 43.78
C CYS A 164 28.39 -8.62 43.70
N ARG A 165 27.31 -8.60 42.91
CA ARG A 165 26.45 -7.40 42.75
C ARG A 165 25.13 -7.46 43.52
N HIS A 166 24.67 -8.65 43.89
CA HIS A 166 23.36 -8.84 44.49
C HIS A 166 23.33 -8.59 46.00
N ASN A 167 22.21 -8.05 46.47
CA ASN A 167 21.92 -7.91 47.91
C ASN A 167 21.40 -9.24 48.50
N VAL A 168 21.29 -9.30 49.82
CA VAL A 168 20.83 -10.52 50.53
C VAL A 168 19.47 -11.02 50.05
N GLN A 169 18.51 -10.11 49.80
CA GLN A 169 17.16 -10.50 49.39
C GLN A 169 17.14 -11.09 47.99
N GLU A 170 17.98 -10.57 47.09
CA GLU A 170 18.15 -11.08 45.74
C GLU A 170 18.80 -12.45 45.75
N ILE A 171 19.92 -12.64 46.47
CA ILE A 171 20.59 -13.94 46.58
C ILE A 171 19.64 -15.02 47.15
N GLU A 172 18.81 -14.70 48.16
CA GLU A 172 17.82 -15.65 48.68
C GLU A 172 16.74 -16.05 47.66
N LYS A 173 16.31 -15.10 46.80
CA LYS A 173 15.42 -15.41 45.68
C LYS A 173 16.10 -16.35 44.68
N ILE A 174 17.34 -16.06 44.32
CA ILE A 174 18.14 -16.88 43.38
C ILE A 174 18.31 -18.30 43.92
N LYS A 175 18.65 -18.45 45.21
CA LYS A 175 18.78 -19.76 45.86
C LYS A 175 17.48 -20.55 45.86
N THR A 176 16.37 -19.88 46.19
CA THR A 176 15.04 -20.49 46.19
C THR A 176 14.68 -21.01 44.80
N GLU A 177 14.94 -20.20 43.77
CA GLU A 177 14.72 -20.57 42.39
C GLU A 177 15.62 -21.73 41.95
N TYR A 178 16.92 -21.65 42.20
CA TYR A 178 17.89 -22.70 41.88
C TYR A 178 17.48 -24.05 42.47
N LYS A 179 17.06 -24.04 43.74
CA LYS A 179 16.57 -25.23 44.43
C LYS A 179 15.31 -25.79 43.81
N ASN A 180 14.35 -24.93 43.46
CA ASN A 180 13.09 -25.35 42.85
C ASN A 180 13.31 -25.95 41.45
N THR A 181 14.21 -25.36 40.66
CA THR A 181 14.47 -25.75 39.28
C THR A 181 15.35 -27.01 39.20
N TYR A 182 16.44 -27.06 39.97
CA TYR A 182 17.46 -28.12 39.83
C TYR A 182 17.43 -29.16 40.95
N ASN A 183 16.57 -28.98 41.96
CA ASN A 183 16.46 -29.85 43.13
C ASN A 183 17.82 -30.07 43.82
N LYS A 184 18.65 -29.02 43.88
CA LYS A 184 19.98 -28.98 44.49
C LYS A 184 20.14 -27.67 45.26
N GLU A 185 20.86 -27.69 46.37
CA GLU A 185 21.26 -26.45 47.05
C GLU A 185 22.34 -25.75 46.23
N MET A 186 22.19 -24.44 46.02
CA MET A 186 23.11 -23.65 45.19
C MET A 186 24.52 -23.62 45.80
N GLU A 187 24.61 -23.52 47.13
CA GLU A 187 25.85 -23.60 47.92
C GLU A 187 26.63 -24.87 47.62
N GLU A 188 25.95 -26.02 47.59
CA GLU A 188 26.61 -27.31 47.37
C GLU A 188 27.10 -27.42 45.92
N ALA A 189 26.33 -26.88 44.97
CA ALA A 189 26.69 -26.88 43.55
C ALA A 189 27.92 -26.00 43.30
N VAL A 190 27.87 -24.71 43.66
CA VAL A 190 29.00 -23.78 43.51
C VAL A 190 30.21 -24.24 44.30
N GLY A 191 29.97 -24.84 45.47
CA GLY A 191 31.00 -25.41 46.34
C GLY A 191 31.85 -26.50 45.68
N LYS A 192 31.29 -27.26 44.74
CA LYS A 192 31.99 -28.35 44.01
C LYS A 192 32.74 -27.87 42.78
N GLU A 193 32.30 -26.76 42.19
CA GLU A 193 32.77 -26.28 40.89
C GLU A 193 33.82 -25.16 41.00
N THR A 194 34.06 -24.67 42.22
CA THR A 194 35.08 -23.65 42.52
C THR A 194 36.01 -24.14 43.63
N SER A 195 37.20 -23.54 43.76
CA SER A 195 38.16 -23.92 44.80
C SER A 195 38.94 -22.72 45.36
N GLY A 196 39.68 -22.94 46.45
CA GLY A 196 40.52 -21.91 47.08
C GLY A 196 39.73 -20.72 47.63
N ASP A 197 40.38 -19.56 47.65
CA ASP A 197 39.83 -18.33 48.25
C ASP A 197 38.60 -17.81 47.50
N LEU A 198 38.52 -18.04 46.18
CA LEU A 198 37.31 -17.74 45.40
C LEU A 198 36.11 -18.52 45.94
N ASN A 199 36.26 -19.83 46.14
CA ASN A 199 35.19 -20.69 46.67
C ASN A 199 34.72 -20.20 48.03
N GLU A 200 35.65 -19.86 48.93
CA GLU A 200 35.30 -19.35 50.25
C GLU A 200 34.51 -18.03 50.17
N LEU A 201 34.96 -17.09 49.33
CA LEU A 201 34.26 -15.82 49.11
C LEU A 201 32.85 -16.03 48.56
N LEU A 202 32.71 -16.80 47.47
CA LEU A 202 31.42 -17.05 46.84
C LEU A 202 30.46 -17.76 47.79
N LEU A 203 30.91 -18.77 48.54
CA LEU A 203 30.06 -19.47 49.51
C LEU A 203 29.59 -18.55 50.65
N ARG A 204 30.39 -17.58 51.09
CA ARG A 204 29.95 -16.59 52.08
C ARG A 204 28.90 -15.63 51.53
N LEU A 205 29.05 -15.20 50.28
CA LEU A 205 28.05 -14.39 49.59
C LEU A 205 26.72 -15.16 49.46
N ILE A 206 26.76 -16.43 49.08
CA ILE A 206 25.57 -17.29 48.97
C ILE A 206 24.91 -17.54 50.34
N LYS A 207 25.69 -17.62 51.42
CA LYS A 207 25.15 -17.75 52.79
C LYS A 207 24.44 -16.49 53.29
N CYS A 208 24.44 -15.41 52.52
CA CYS A 208 23.74 -14.17 52.85
C CYS A 208 24.21 -13.54 54.17
N GLU A 209 25.51 -13.57 54.43
CA GLU A 209 26.10 -13.04 55.67
C GLU A 209 26.30 -11.50 55.64
N ARG A 210 25.95 -10.85 54.53
CA ARG A 210 26.05 -9.39 54.37
C ARG A 210 25.01 -8.65 55.21
N VAL A 211 25.46 -7.61 55.91
CA VAL A 211 24.58 -6.69 56.64
C VAL A 211 23.99 -5.68 55.66
N GLU A 212 22.66 -5.57 55.61
CA GLU A 212 21.94 -4.55 54.83
C GLU A 212 21.56 -3.38 55.74
N SER A 213 22.08 -2.18 55.43
CA SER A 213 21.80 -0.96 56.20
C SER A 213 22.07 0.30 55.37
N ASP A 214 21.12 1.23 55.40
CA ASP A 214 21.23 2.58 54.81
C ASP A 214 22.04 3.55 55.70
N SER A 215 22.50 3.06 56.84
CA SER A 215 23.27 3.83 57.82
C SER A 215 24.56 3.12 58.17
N VAL A 216 25.64 3.89 58.29
CA VAL A 216 27.01 3.38 58.42
C VAL A 216 27.63 3.85 59.74
N ASP A 217 28.26 2.92 60.48
CA ASP A 217 29.09 3.27 61.64
C ASP A 217 30.51 3.64 61.18
N MET A 218 30.81 4.93 61.22
CA MET A 218 32.11 5.46 60.79
C MET A 218 33.29 4.97 61.65
N LYS A 219 33.06 4.58 62.91
CA LYS A 219 34.11 4.00 63.75
C LYS A 219 34.45 2.59 63.28
N GLN A 220 33.43 1.82 62.91
CA GLN A 220 33.62 0.51 62.32
C GLN A 220 34.30 0.60 60.94
N VAL A 221 33.97 1.60 60.11
CA VAL A 221 34.70 1.89 58.86
C VAL A 221 36.19 2.10 59.12
N GLU A 222 36.55 2.92 60.12
CA GLU A 222 37.96 3.15 60.47
C GLU A 222 38.66 1.87 60.96
N ASN A 223 37.98 1.06 61.77
CA ASN A 223 38.52 -0.21 62.26
C ASN A 223 38.74 -1.20 61.10
N ASP A 224 37.73 -1.42 60.26
CA ASP A 224 37.78 -2.35 59.13
C ASP A 224 38.86 -1.91 58.11
N ALA A 225 39.00 -0.61 57.83
CA ALA A 225 40.06 -0.10 56.97
C ALA A 225 41.47 -0.39 57.55
N ASN A 226 41.65 -0.19 58.85
CA ASN A 226 42.90 -0.53 59.54
C ASN A 226 43.17 -2.04 59.55
N GLU A 227 42.13 -2.87 59.65
CA GLU A 227 42.24 -4.33 59.57
C GLU A 227 42.67 -4.77 58.16
N LEU A 228 42.04 -4.26 57.11
CA LEU A 228 42.47 -4.50 55.72
C LEU A 228 43.91 -4.07 55.50
N HIS A 229 44.31 -2.89 56.00
CA HIS A 229 45.69 -2.42 55.86
C HIS A 229 46.68 -3.37 56.55
N LYS A 230 46.38 -3.84 57.77
CA LYS A 230 47.21 -4.82 58.48
C LYS A 230 47.24 -6.19 57.78
N ALA A 231 46.13 -6.58 57.18
CA ALA A 231 45.95 -7.84 56.46
C ALA A 231 46.64 -7.85 55.10
N GLY A 232 46.86 -6.70 54.46
CA GLY A 232 47.62 -6.58 53.21
C GLY A 232 48.96 -5.90 53.45
N GLU A 233 49.06 -4.64 53.05
CA GLU A 233 50.29 -3.83 53.00
C GLU A 233 51.07 -3.70 54.33
N GLY A 234 50.41 -3.96 55.46
CA GLY A 234 51.00 -3.93 56.80
C GLY A 234 51.81 -5.18 57.17
N LYS A 235 51.82 -6.22 56.33
CA LYS A 235 52.61 -7.45 56.51
C LYS A 235 53.20 -7.94 55.17
N ALA A 236 54.02 -8.98 55.21
CA ALA A 236 54.50 -9.64 54.00
C ALA A 236 53.54 -10.78 53.62
N GLY A 237 53.00 -10.73 52.41
CA GLY A 237 51.88 -11.57 51.97
C GLY A 237 50.54 -11.08 52.53
N THR A 238 49.45 -11.75 52.18
CA THR A 238 48.09 -11.27 52.46
C THR A 238 47.39 -12.10 53.54
N ASP A 239 46.34 -11.57 54.14
CA ASP A 239 45.36 -12.32 54.94
C ASP A 239 44.09 -12.47 54.13
N GLU A 240 44.03 -13.49 53.30
CA GLU A 240 42.92 -13.72 52.38
C GLU A 240 41.62 -13.85 53.18
N SER A 241 41.64 -14.56 54.31
CA SER A 241 40.47 -14.72 55.19
C SER A 241 39.94 -13.39 55.75
N GLN A 242 40.80 -12.45 56.13
CA GLN A 242 40.36 -11.15 56.64
C GLN A 242 39.72 -10.29 55.54
N PHE A 243 40.29 -10.32 54.32
CA PHE A 243 39.69 -9.67 53.16
C PHE A 243 38.32 -10.26 52.85
N ILE A 244 38.23 -11.59 52.76
CA ILE A 244 36.99 -12.32 52.51
C ILE A 244 35.93 -11.99 53.56
N GLU A 245 36.28 -11.97 54.85
CA GLU A 245 35.35 -11.65 55.94
C GLU A 245 34.75 -10.26 55.78
N ILE A 246 35.57 -9.23 55.58
CA ILE A 246 35.10 -7.84 55.47
C ILE A 246 34.26 -7.66 54.20
N PHE A 247 34.75 -8.13 53.05
CA PHE A 247 34.10 -7.96 51.76
C PHE A 247 32.78 -8.71 51.61
N SER A 248 32.61 -9.84 52.31
CA SER A 248 31.37 -10.63 52.26
C SER A 248 30.32 -10.20 53.28
N THR A 249 30.68 -9.44 54.33
CA THR A 249 29.78 -9.14 55.46
C THR A 249 29.32 -7.69 55.57
N ARG A 250 30.08 -6.72 55.05
CA ARG A 250 29.72 -5.28 55.17
C ARG A 250 28.77 -4.84 54.06
N SER A 251 27.87 -3.88 54.29
CA SER A 251 27.03 -3.33 53.21
C SER A 251 27.89 -2.69 52.12
N PHE A 252 27.39 -2.59 50.88
CA PHE A 252 28.13 -1.93 49.78
C PHE A 252 28.49 -0.48 50.10
N GLY A 253 27.56 0.26 50.73
CA GLY A 253 27.83 1.63 51.18
C GLY A 253 28.89 1.72 52.29
N HIS A 254 28.96 0.72 53.19
CA HIS A 254 30.01 0.63 54.18
C HIS A 254 31.37 0.28 53.55
N LEU A 255 31.40 -0.65 52.57
CA LEU A 255 32.61 -0.99 51.82
C LEU A 255 33.19 0.21 51.07
N LYS A 256 32.36 0.99 50.38
CA LYS A 256 32.79 2.23 49.72
C LYS A 256 33.55 3.16 50.67
N LEU A 257 32.99 3.38 51.86
CA LEU A 257 33.60 4.24 52.87
C LEU A 257 34.87 3.61 53.48
N ILE A 258 34.94 2.27 53.59
CA ILE A 258 36.18 1.56 53.94
C ILE A 258 37.25 1.87 52.90
N PHE A 259 36.95 1.82 51.60
CA PHE A 259 37.95 2.03 50.56
C PHE A 259 38.49 3.47 50.54
N GLU A 260 37.60 4.44 50.72
CA GLU A 260 37.99 5.85 50.90
C GLU A 260 38.89 6.06 52.13
N GLN A 261 38.58 5.37 53.24
CA GLN A 261 39.38 5.45 54.46
C GLN A 261 40.69 4.69 54.36
N TYR A 262 40.69 3.52 53.71
CA TYR A 262 41.87 2.71 53.42
C TYR A 262 42.89 3.53 52.63
N GLN A 263 42.46 4.22 51.57
CA GLN A 263 43.33 5.08 50.78
C GLN A 263 44.00 6.18 51.61
N LYS A 264 43.29 6.76 52.57
CA LYS A 264 43.85 7.80 53.46
C LYS A 264 44.94 7.25 54.39
N ILE A 265 44.84 6.01 54.84
CA ILE A 265 45.78 5.42 55.80
C ILE A 265 46.95 4.68 55.13
N SER A 266 46.73 4.02 53.99
CA SER A 266 47.75 3.23 53.28
C SER A 266 48.52 4.05 52.24
N GLY A 267 47.90 5.12 51.72
CA GLY A 267 48.42 5.90 50.58
C GLY A 267 48.24 5.22 49.22
N LYS A 268 47.64 4.03 49.17
CA LYS A 268 47.30 3.26 47.97
C LYS A 268 45.79 3.05 47.90
N THR A 269 45.23 2.93 46.70
CA THR A 269 43.81 2.52 46.60
C THR A 269 43.65 1.04 46.97
N ILE A 270 42.43 0.63 47.31
CA ILE A 270 42.19 -0.78 47.64
C ILE A 270 42.41 -1.67 46.41
N GLU A 271 42.10 -1.17 45.22
CA GLU A 271 42.33 -1.83 43.93
C GLU A 271 43.82 -2.09 43.70
N GLU A 272 44.68 -1.09 43.94
CA GLU A 272 46.13 -1.25 43.83
C GLU A 272 46.64 -2.32 44.80
N SER A 273 46.13 -2.36 46.03
CA SER A 273 46.51 -3.41 46.98
C SER A 273 45.99 -4.79 46.55
N ILE A 274 44.77 -4.90 46.01
CA ILE A 274 44.22 -6.17 45.52
C ILE A 274 45.05 -6.70 44.35
N GLN A 275 45.37 -5.86 43.36
CA GLN A 275 46.14 -6.23 42.17
C GLN A 275 47.58 -6.65 42.48
N ASN A 276 48.16 -6.14 43.58
CA ASN A 276 49.51 -6.50 44.00
C ASN A 276 49.57 -7.82 44.78
N GLU A 277 48.48 -8.18 45.46
CA GLU A 277 48.45 -9.25 46.48
C GLU A 277 47.66 -10.49 46.04
N PHE A 278 46.63 -10.33 45.21
CA PHE A 278 45.80 -11.42 44.69
C PHE A 278 46.06 -11.67 43.21
N SER A 279 45.65 -12.85 42.73
CA SER A 279 45.69 -13.18 41.29
C SER A 279 44.55 -14.11 40.88
N GLY A 280 44.21 -14.14 39.60
CA GLY A 280 43.20 -15.04 39.04
C GLY A 280 41.78 -14.65 39.43
N ASP A 281 40.87 -15.62 39.51
CA ASP A 281 39.44 -15.33 39.66
C ASP A 281 39.06 -14.70 41.00
N VAL A 282 39.81 -14.98 42.08
CA VAL A 282 39.58 -14.32 43.37
C VAL A 282 39.91 -12.82 43.32
N GLU A 283 40.96 -12.44 42.58
CA GLU A 283 41.27 -11.03 42.30
C GLU A 283 40.10 -10.39 41.54
N GLY A 284 39.59 -11.06 40.51
CA GLY A 284 38.41 -10.63 39.75
C GLY A 284 37.18 -10.44 40.62
N ALA A 285 36.93 -11.34 41.57
CA ALA A 285 35.81 -11.25 42.51
C ALA A 285 35.92 -10.05 43.45
N PHE A 286 37.12 -9.81 44.02
CA PHE A 286 37.35 -8.62 44.83
C PHE A 286 37.20 -7.34 44.00
N MET A 287 37.76 -7.30 42.79
CA MET A 287 37.65 -6.15 41.90
C MET A 287 36.18 -5.86 41.52
N ALA A 288 35.36 -6.89 41.28
CA ALA A 288 33.93 -6.74 41.05
C ALA A 288 33.21 -6.14 42.26
N LEU A 289 33.49 -6.63 43.48
CA LEU A 289 32.94 -6.07 44.72
C LEU A 289 33.38 -4.63 44.95
N VAL A 290 34.65 -4.30 44.71
CA VAL A 290 35.15 -2.91 44.83
C VAL A 290 34.43 -2.01 43.83
N SER A 291 34.43 -2.40 42.56
CA SER A 291 33.85 -1.61 41.47
C SER A 291 32.37 -1.34 41.73
N TYR A 292 31.59 -2.37 42.06
CA TYR A 292 30.17 -2.23 42.37
C TYR A 292 29.92 -1.40 43.64
N SER A 293 30.72 -1.58 44.69
CA SER A 293 30.57 -0.78 45.93
C SER A 293 30.85 0.71 45.69
N ASN A 294 31.87 1.04 44.89
CA ASN A 294 32.26 2.41 44.62
C ASN A 294 31.22 3.15 43.76
N ASP A 295 30.82 2.52 42.65
CA ASP A 295 29.88 3.09 41.69
C ASP A 295 29.16 1.99 40.88
N PRO A 296 27.94 1.60 41.31
CA PRO A 296 27.13 0.60 40.60
C PRO A 296 26.84 0.98 39.13
N LEU A 297 26.63 2.26 38.82
CA LEU A 297 26.34 2.70 37.46
C LEU A 297 27.55 2.50 36.55
N SER A 298 28.74 2.94 37.01
CA SER A 298 29.99 2.74 36.27
C SER A 298 30.27 1.25 36.05
N TYR A 299 30.03 0.40 37.06
CA TYR A 299 30.15 -1.05 36.93
C TYR A 299 29.26 -1.58 35.81
N HIS A 300 27.97 -1.23 35.80
CA HIS A 300 27.05 -1.67 34.74
C HIS A 300 27.45 -1.17 33.35
N VAL A 301 27.92 0.08 33.23
CA VAL A 301 28.38 0.64 31.95
C VAL A 301 29.61 -0.10 31.41
N THR A 302 30.59 -0.38 32.27
CA THR A 302 31.78 -1.18 31.89
C THR A 302 31.37 -2.56 31.43
N ARG A 303 30.51 -3.25 32.19
CA ARG A 303 30.04 -4.60 31.86
C ARG A 303 29.22 -4.64 30.56
N LEU A 304 28.38 -3.64 30.29
CA LEU A 304 27.68 -3.53 29.01
C LEU A 304 28.66 -3.40 27.84
N GLY A 305 29.72 -2.60 27.99
CA GLY A 305 30.74 -2.44 26.95
C GLY A 305 31.57 -3.71 26.69
N GLU A 306 31.86 -4.49 27.73
CA GLU A 306 32.58 -5.77 27.62
C GLU A 306 31.72 -6.87 26.99
N THR A 307 30.43 -6.93 27.33
CA THR A 307 29.55 -8.05 26.96
C THR A 307 28.87 -7.88 25.61
N ILE A 308 28.76 -6.65 25.10
CA ILE A 308 28.01 -6.37 23.87
C ILE A 308 28.47 -7.20 22.66
N LYS A 309 29.78 -7.49 22.55
CA LYS A 309 30.35 -8.32 21.47
C LYS A 309 30.60 -9.76 21.88
N GLU A 310 31.02 -9.98 23.12
CA GLU A 310 31.58 -11.25 23.59
C GLU A 310 30.53 -12.18 24.23
N ASP A 311 29.42 -11.65 24.76
CA ASP A 311 28.39 -12.44 25.47
C ASP A 311 26.99 -11.81 25.32
N GLN A 312 26.35 -12.07 24.18
CA GLN A 312 25.01 -11.56 23.84
C GLN A 312 23.95 -11.91 24.91
N PRO A 313 23.86 -13.14 25.45
CA PRO A 313 22.90 -13.46 26.52
C PRO A 313 23.06 -12.59 27.77
N VAL A 314 24.29 -12.39 28.25
CA VAL A 314 24.55 -11.51 29.41
C VAL A 314 24.18 -10.07 29.08
N PHE A 315 24.57 -9.57 27.89
CA PHE A 315 24.24 -8.22 27.45
C PHE A 315 22.73 -7.98 27.39
N CYS A 316 21.98 -8.89 26.75
CA CYS A 316 20.52 -8.78 26.62
C CYS A 316 19.84 -8.76 27.99
N LYS A 317 20.30 -9.62 28.92
CA LYS A 317 19.79 -9.66 30.29
C LYS A 317 20.05 -8.36 31.03
N MET A 318 21.27 -7.83 30.96
CA MET A 318 21.60 -6.54 31.59
C MET A 318 20.71 -5.42 31.05
N VAL A 319 20.50 -5.35 29.73
CA VAL A 319 19.62 -4.33 29.14
C VAL A 319 18.19 -4.47 29.65
N VAL A 320 17.64 -5.68 29.70
CA VAL A 320 16.28 -5.94 30.21
C VAL A 320 16.17 -5.57 31.69
N GLU A 321 17.08 -6.04 32.54
CA GLU A 321 17.04 -5.77 33.98
C GLU A 321 17.18 -4.28 34.29
N ARG A 322 18.16 -3.61 33.67
CA ARG A 322 18.42 -2.20 33.95
C ARG A 322 17.39 -1.26 33.32
N SER A 323 16.66 -1.71 32.29
CA SER A 323 15.53 -0.95 31.72
C SER A 323 14.45 -0.59 32.74
N GLU A 324 14.29 -1.40 33.79
CA GLU A 324 13.30 -1.21 34.86
C GLU A 324 13.90 -0.55 36.13
N VAL A 325 15.17 -0.13 36.11
CA VAL A 325 15.86 0.47 37.26
C VAL A 325 16.47 1.84 36.95
N ASP A 326 17.47 1.92 36.07
CA ASP A 326 18.37 3.09 35.93
C ASP A 326 18.95 3.26 34.51
N MET A 327 18.28 2.70 33.49
CA MET A 327 18.77 2.73 32.11
C MET A 327 18.97 4.15 31.56
N VAL A 328 18.24 5.15 32.07
CA VAL A 328 18.46 6.55 31.66
C VAL A 328 19.86 7.01 32.05
N GLU A 329 20.25 6.81 33.32
CA GLU A 329 21.59 7.16 33.82
C GLU A 329 22.69 6.35 33.12
N ILE A 330 22.46 5.05 32.91
CA ILE A 330 23.41 4.17 32.23
C ILE A 330 23.71 4.67 30.82
N LYS A 331 22.69 5.04 30.03
CA LYS A 331 22.90 5.55 28.67
C LYS A 331 23.74 6.82 28.64
N GLU A 332 23.44 7.76 29.53
CA GLU A 332 24.19 9.01 29.62
C GLU A 332 25.66 8.78 29.99
N LEU A 333 25.91 7.88 30.95
CA LEU A 333 27.25 7.55 31.38
C LEU A 333 28.01 6.74 30.32
N TYR A 334 27.36 5.77 29.67
CA TYR A 334 27.92 5.00 28.57
C TYR A 334 28.40 5.91 27.44
N GLN A 335 27.59 6.89 27.04
CA GLN A 335 27.98 7.85 26.01
C GLN A 335 29.18 8.72 26.42
N LYS A 336 29.23 9.14 27.68
CA LYS A 336 30.35 9.93 28.23
C LYS A 336 31.65 9.11 28.25
N THR A 337 31.57 7.83 28.62
CA THR A 337 32.73 6.95 28.78
C THR A 337 33.27 6.44 27.44
N ASN A 338 32.40 6.00 26.53
CA ASN A 338 32.79 5.35 25.27
C ASN A 338 32.89 6.31 24.07
N LEU A 339 32.51 7.58 24.24
CA LEU A 339 32.39 8.58 23.16
C LEU A 339 31.43 8.15 22.03
N ARG A 340 30.57 7.18 22.31
CA ARG A 340 29.56 6.61 21.40
C ARG A 340 28.33 6.18 22.20
N SER A 341 27.14 6.33 21.63
CA SER A 341 25.91 5.98 22.35
C SER A 341 25.72 4.46 22.42
N LEU A 342 25.04 3.99 23.48
CA LEU A 342 24.68 2.57 23.60
C LEU A 342 23.83 2.10 22.41
N ALA A 343 22.93 2.95 21.89
CA ALA A 343 22.14 2.61 20.72
C ALA A 343 22.96 2.48 19.44
N ASP A 344 24.00 3.31 19.23
CA ASP A 344 24.88 3.19 18.06
C ASP A 344 25.70 1.89 18.09
N ASP A 345 26.10 1.44 19.28
CA ASP A 345 26.79 0.17 19.43
C ASP A 345 25.82 -1.01 19.25
N ILE A 346 24.59 -0.92 19.76
CA ILE A 346 23.54 -1.93 19.50
C ILE A 346 23.25 -2.04 18.00
N ARG A 347 23.13 -0.90 17.29
CA ARG A 347 22.90 -0.86 15.83
C ARG A 347 24.03 -1.48 15.02
N GLU A 348 25.28 -1.30 15.45
CA GLU A 348 26.43 -1.88 14.77
C GLU A 348 26.54 -3.39 15.04
N GLN A 349 26.28 -3.80 16.28
CA GLN A 349 26.57 -5.17 16.71
C GLN A 349 25.45 -6.16 16.41
N TYR A 350 24.19 -5.70 16.39
CA TYR A 350 23.03 -6.57 16.22
C TYR A 350 22.26 -6.20 14.95
N THR A 351 21.86 -7.21 14.18
CA THR A 351 20.88 -7.08 13.11
C THR A 351 19.53 -7.67 13.54
N ASP A 352 18.48 -7.37 12.79
CA ASP A 352 17.16 -8.04 12.90
C ASP A 352 16.39 -7.78 14.21
N ASP A 353 15.50 -8.70 14.60
CA ASP A 353 14.48 -8.50 15.64
C ASP A 353 15.07 -8.23 17.03
N VAL A 354 16.25 -8.81 17.33
CA VAL A 354 16.96 -8.61 18.60
C VAL A 354 17.38 -7.14 18.76
N LYS A 355 17.94 -6.54 17.71
CA LYS A 355 18.32 -5.11 17.69
C LYS A 355 17.11 -4.24 18.02
N ASN A 356 15.97 -4.50 17.40
CA ASN A 356 14.75 -3.70 17.58
C ASN A 356 14.23 -3.78 19.02
N ILE A 357 14.21 -4.97 19.62
CA ILE A 357 13.81 -5.17 21.03
C ILE A 357 14.73 -4.39 21.97
N LEU A 358 16.05 -4.49 21.79
CA LEU A 358 17.04 -3.79 22.61
C LEU A 358 16.89 -2.27 22.49
N LEU A 359 16.78 -1.73 21.27
CA LEU A 359 16.54 -0.31 21.03
C LEU A 359 15.22 0.17 21.65
N ALA A 360 14.18 -0.66 21.62
CA ALA A 360 12.87 -0.32 22.20
C ALA A 360 12.90 -0.27 23.73
N LEU A 361 13.61 -1.22 24.38
CA LEU A 361 13.82 -1.24 25.84
C LEU A 361 14.57 0.00 26.34
N ILE A 362 15.56 0.47 25.57
CA ILE A 362 16.33 1.67 25.92
C ILE A 362 15.69 2.99 25.41
N LYS A 363 14.51 2.91 24.78
CA LYS A 363 13.76 4.05 24.20
C LYS A 363 14.49 4.83 23.10
N GLU A 364 15.27 4.14 22.27
CA GLU A 364 16.03 4.74 21.15
C GLU A 364 15.76 4.06 19.79
N TRP A 365 14.66 3.31 19.69
CA TRP A 365 14.13 2.80 18.43
C TRP A 365 13.35 3.91 17.68
N THR A 366 13.84 4.32 16.50
CA THR A 366 13.32 5.50 15.78
C THR A 366 12.04 5.20 15.01
N ALA A 367 11.30 6.26 14.65
CA ALA A 367 10.09 6.12 13.82
C ALA A 367 10.42 5.59 12.42
N GLU A 368 11.56 5.98 11.83
CA GLU A 368 12.00 5.46 10.53
C GLU A 368 12.29 3.96 10.61
N GLU A 369 12.93 3.50 11.70
CA GLU A 369 13.22 2.09 11.96
C GLU A 369 11.93 1.27 12.21
N ARG A 370 10.89 1.87 12.80
CA ARG A 370 9.57 1.23 12.99
C ARG A 370 8.76 1.09 11.70
N GLU A 371 9.03 1.90 10.69
CA GLU A 371 8.33 1.86 9.40
C GLU A 371 8.93 0.84 8.41
N GLU A 372 10.08 0.24 8.71
CA GLU A 372 10.83 -0.66 7.80
C GLU A 372 10.11 -1.95 7.38
N GLU A 373 9.06 -2.38 8.11
CA GLU A 373 8.28 -3.58 7.78
C GLU A 373 7.01 -3.32 6.94
N LYS A 374 6.63 -2.05 6.70
CA LYS A 374 5.42 -1.77 5.89
C LYS A 374 5.72 -1.97 4.41
N THR A 375 5.16 -3.03 3.85
CA THR A 375 5.11 -3.26 2.40
C THR A 375 4.37 -2.11 1.72
N ILE A 376 4.91 -1.60 0.62
CA ILE A 376 4.24 -0.60 -0.20
C ILE A 376 3.43 -1.34 -1.26
N PRO A 377 2.09 -1.21 -1.29
CA PRO A 377 1.31 -1.78 -2.37
C PRO A 377 1.77 -1.19 -3.70
N LEU A 378 1.78 -2.00 -4.76
CA LEU A 378 2.11 -1.49 -6.09
C LEU A 378 1.22 -0.28 -6.43
N PRO A 379 1.77 0.77 -7.07
CA PRO A 379 0.94 1.86 -7.57
C PRO A 379 -0.13 1.29 -8.49
N ALA A 380 -1.35 1.85 -8.42
CA ALA A 380 -2.46 1.45 -9.27
C ALA A 380 -2.00 1.44 -10.74
N ALA A 381 -2.36 0.38 -11.47
CA ALA A 381 -1.98 0.25 -12.87
C ALA A 381 -2.41 1.52 -13.63
N VAL A 382 -1.45 2.19 -14.25
CA VAL A 382 -1.72 3.33 -15.12
C VAL A 382 -2.59 2.81 -16.26
N VAL A 383 -3.81 3.35 -16.37
CA VAL A 383 -4.72 3.00 -17.46
C VAL A 383 -4.25 3.76 -18.69
N TYR A 384 -3.58 3.05 -19.59
CA TYR A 384 -3.18 3.59 -20.88
C TYR A 384 -4.32 3.45 -21.90
N HIS A 385 -4.44 4.45 -22.77
CA HIS A 385 -5.52 4.52 -23.74
C HIS A 385 -5.00 4.22 -25.16
N PRO A 386 -5.39 3.07 -25.74
CA PRO A 386 -5.03 2.75 -27.11
C PRO A 386 -5.86 3.56 -28.12
N THR A 387 -5.28 3.86 -29.28
CA THR A 387 -6.01 4.39 -30.44
C THR A 387 -6.67 3.29 -31.27
N VAL A 388 -6.18 2.05 -31.17
CA VAL A 388 -6.70 0.86 -31.84
C VAL A 388 -7.10 -0.16 -30.79
N ILE A 389 -8.35 -0.62 -30.83
CA ILE A 389 -8.87 -1.65 -29.92
C ILE A 389 -9.41 -2.82 -30.72
N ALA A 390 -9.48 -4.00 -30.09
CA ALA A 390 -10.10 -5.16 -30.70
C ALA A 390 -11.60 -4.92 -30.94
N VAL A 391 -12.08 -5.23 -32.14
CA VAL A 391 -13.50 -5.20 -32.47
C VAL A 391 -14.21 -6.36 -31.76
N GLN A 392 -15.19 -6.09 -30.90
CA GLN A 392 -15.82 -7.12 -30.06
C GLN A 392 -16.56 -8.20 -30.88
N ASP A 393 -17.28 -7.81 -31.94
CA ASP A 393 -18.03 -8.73 -32.82
C ASP A 393 -17.26 -9.09 -34.11
N PHE A 394 -15.98 -9.39 -33.95
CA PHE A 394 -15.10 -9.68 -35.07
C PHE A 394 -15.46 -11.01 -35.76
N ALA A 395 -15.98 -10.89 -36.98
CA ALA A 395 -16.18 -12.00 -37.90
C ALA A 395 -15.09 -11.96 -38.98
N VAL A 396 -14.06 -12.79 -38.81
CA VAL A 396 -12.91 -12.87 -39.74
C VAL A 396 -13.33 -13.03 -41.20
N GLU A 397 -14.40 -13.78 -41.45
CA GLU A 397 -14.94 -14.04 -42.79
C GLU A 397 -15.53 -12.78 -43.45
N ASN A 398 -16.17 -11.91 -42.67
CA ASN A 398 -16.72 -10.66 -43.18
C ASN A 398 -15.61 -9.71 -43.63
N ASP A 399 -14.54 -9.64 -42.84
CA ASP A 399 -13.39 -8.78 -43.13
C ASP A 399 -12.56 -9.32 -44.31
N VAL A 400 -12.38 -10.64 -44.41
CA VAL A 400 -11.75 -11.27 -45.59
C VAL A 400 -12.56 -10.97 -46.84
N ASN A 401 -13.89 -11.09 -46.80
CA ASN A 401 -14.75 -10.76 -47.93
C ASN A 401 -14.72 -9.26 -48.27
N ALA A 402 -14.71 -8.38 -47.27
CA ALA A 402 -14.59 -6.94 -47.47
C ALA A 402 -13.26 -6.58 -48.14
N ILE A 403 -12.14 -7.18 -47.70
CA ILE A 403 -10.84 -7.00 -48.36
C ILE A 403 -10.89 -7.48 -49.81
N LYS A 404 -11.39 -8.69 -50.07
CA LYS A 404 -11.51 -9.26 -51.42
C LYS A 404 -12.33 -8.37 -52.37
N ASN A 405 -13.42 -7.81 -51.88
CA ASN A 405 -14.31 -6.96 -52.67
C ASN A 405 -13.71 -5.58 -52.97
N ASN A 406 -12.73 -5.13 -52.18
CA ASN A 406 -12.11 -3.81 -52.33
C ASN A 406 -10.71 -3.85 -52.98
N LEU A 407 -10.09 -5.02 -53.13
CA LEU A 407 -8.82 -5.18 -53.85
C LEU A 407 -8.98 -4.74 -55.32
N GLY A 408 -8.08 -3.88 -55.79
CA GLY A 408 -8.11 -3.28 -57.11
C GLY A 408 -9.13 -2.15 -57.31
N THR A 409 -9.92 -1.81 -56.29
CA THR A 409 -11.00 -0.82 -56.40
C THR A 409 -10.98 0.29 -55.35
N ASP A 410 -10.72 -0.02 -54.08
CA ASP A 410 -10.81 0.95 -52.97
C ASP A 410 -9.74 0.69 -51.90
N LYS A 411 -8.61 1.37 -52.05
CA LYS A 411 -7.45 1.26 -51.15
C LYS A 411 -7.72 1.81 -49.76
N ASP A 412 -8.49 2.90 -49.68
CA ASP A 412 -8.82 3.58 -48.43
C ASP A 412 -9.73 2.72 -47.55
N ALA A 413 -10.66 1.98 -48.16
CA ALA A 413 -11.49 1.00 -47.44
C ALA A 413 -10.65 -0.13 -46.83
N ILE A 414 -9.61 -0.60 -47.55
CA ILE A 414 -8.68 -1.63 -47.04
C ILE A 414 -7.84 -1.07 -45.88
N ILE A 415 -7.27 0.12 -46.05
CA ILE A 415 -6.49 0.80 -45.00
C ILE A 415 -7.35 1.03 -43.76
N GLY A 416 -8.56 1.58 -43.92
CA GLY A 416 -9.51 1.82 -42.83
C GLY A 416 -9.94 0.54 -42.12
N LEU A 417 -10.14 -0.56 -42.85
CA LEU A 417 -10.45 -1.85 -42.23
C LEU A 417 -9.27 -2.35 -41.40
N LEU A 418 -8.07 -2.45 -41.97
CA LEU A 418 -6.92 -3.01 -41.26
C LEU A 418 -6.52 -2.16 -40.05
N THR A 419 -6.50 -0.84 -40.19
CA THR A 419 -6.09 0.07 -39.11
C THR A 419 -7.12 0.19 -37.96
N THR A 420 -8.31 -0.40 -38.11
CA THR A 420 -9.34 -0.47 -37.06
C THR A 420 -9.48 -1.86 -36.42
N ARG A 421 -8.70 -2.85 -36.86
CA ARG A 421 -8.66 -4.19 -36.25
C ARG A 421 -7.43 -4.31 -35.37
N SER A 422 -7.54 -5.02 -34.24
CA SER A 422 -6.36 -5.31 -33.40
C SER A 422 -5.35 -6.19 -34.12
N LYS A 423 -4.12 -6.25 -33.61
CA LYS A 423 -3.03 -7.09 -34.14
C LYS A 423 -3.43 -8.55 -34.23
N VAL A 424 -4.15 -9.05 -33.23
CA VAL A 424 -4.70 -10.41 -33.20
C VAL A 424 -5.71 -10.62 -34.33
N GLN A 425 -6.60 -9.66 -34.55
CA GLN A 425 -7.63 -9.73 -35.58
C GLN A 425 -7.05 -9.62 -36.99
N ARG A 426 -6.12 -8.68 -37.22
CA ARG A 426 -5.38 -8.54 -38.48
C ARG A 426 -4.64 -9.84 -38.85
N HIS A 427 -4.03 -10.48 -37.85
CA HIS A 427 -3.39 -11.77 -38.05
C HIS A 427 -4.40 -12.85 -38.45
N GLY A 428 -5.54 -12.95 -37.75
CA GLY A 428 -6.62 -13.87 -38.10
C GLY A 428 -7.16 -13.65 -39.52
N ILE A 429 -7.34 -12.39 -39.92
CA ILE A 429 -7.72 -12.02 -41.30
C ILE A 429 -6.68 -12.54 -42.29
N SER A 430 -5.39 -12.31 -42.00
CA SER A 430 -4.31 -12.75 -42.89
C SER A 430 -4.29 -14.26 -43.09
N GLU A 431 -4.46 -15.03 -42.02
CA GLU A 431 -4.49 -16.50 -42.08
C GLU A 431 -5.72 -17.01 -42.83
N ALA A 432 -6.89 -16.46 -42.54
CA ALA A 432 -8.14 -16.83 -43.19
C ALA A 432 -8.12 -16.49 -44.69
N TYR A 433 -7.61 -15.32 -45.06
CA TYR A 433 -7.41 -14.93 -46.46
C TYR A 433 -6.48 -15.92 -47.18
N GLN A 434 -5.33 -16.25 -46.58
CA GLN A 434 -4.38 -17.18 -47.18
C GLN A 434 -4.99 -18.57 -47.39
N LYS A 435 -5.79 -19.04 -46.42
CA LYS A 435 -6.49 -20.32 -46.51
C LYS A 435 -7.52 -20.34 -47.64
N GLN A 436 -8.24 -19.23 -47.88
CA GLN A 436 -9.26 -19.14 -48.91
C GLN A 436 -8.69 -18.94 -50.32
N GLU A 437 -7.70 -18.07 -50.46
CA GLU A 437 -7.20 -17.64 -51.77
C GLU A 437 -5.92 -18.36 -52.20
N SER A 438 -5.31 -19.17 -51.33
CA SER A 438 -4.01 -19.82 -51.55
C SER A 438 -2.89 -18.82 -51.92
N LYS A 439 -3.06 -17.55 -51.54
CA LYS A 439 -2.11 -16.43 -51.73
C LYS A 439 -2.01 -15.65 -50.43
N ALA A 440 -0.80 -15.17 -50.10
CA ALA A 440 -0.62 -14.38 -48.89
C ALA A 440 -1.30 -13.01 -49.04
N LEU A 441 -2.06 -12.58 -48.03
CA LEU A 441 -2.71 -11.27 -48.02
C LEU A 441 -1.68 -10.14 -48.19
N GLN A 442 -0.53 -10.28 -47.54
CA GLN A 442 0.58 -9.34 -47.62
C GLN A 442 1.03 -9.10 -49.06
N GLU A 443 1.17 -10.16 -49.86
CA GLU A 443 1.56 -10.04 -51.28
C GLU A 443 0.52 -9.25 -52.08
N GLN A 444 -0.77 -9.46 -51.79
CA GLN A 444 -1.85 -8.72 -52.45
C GLN A 444 -1.88 -7.26 -52.04
N LEU A 445 -1.66 -6.96 -50.75
CA LEU A 445 -1.57 -5.59 -50.25
C LEU A 445 -0.37 -4.83 -50.83
N VAL A 446 0.77 -5.50 -51.06
CA VAL A 446 1.94 -4.90 -51.73
C VAL A 446 1.65 -4.56 -53.20
N ILE A 447 0.92 -5.43 -53.91
CA ILE A 447 0.48 -5.16 -55.28
C ILE A 447 -0.47 -3.95 -55.30
N GLU A 448 -1.39 -3.88 -54.33
CA GLU A 448 -2.42 -2.86 -54.26
C GLU A 448 -1.86 -1.49 -53.83
N LEU A 449 -1.13 -1.42 -52.73
CA LEU A 449 -0.67 -0.17 -52.09
C LEU A 449 0.77 0.21 -52.51
N GLY A 450 1.40 -0.60 -53.35
CA GLY A 450 2.73 -0.35 -53.88
C GLY A 450 3.88 -0.81 -52.97
N PRO A 451 5.11 -0.85 -53.53
CA PRO A 451 6.27 -1.43 -52.85
C PRO A 451 6.79 -0.58 -51.68
N THR A 452 6.61 0.74 -51.67
CA THR A 452 7.07 1.57 -50.54
C THR A 452 6.23 1.34 -49.28
N SER A 453 4.94 1.01 -49.45
CA SER A 453 4.03 0.65 -48.35
C SER A 453 4.27 -0.76 -47.81
N GLN A 454 5.11 -1.56 -48.48
CA GLN A 454 5.37 -2.96 -48.16
C GLN A 454 5.79 -3.17 -46.71
N ASN A 455 6.72 -2.36 -46.19
CA ASN A 455 7.24 -2.53 -44.82
C ASN A 455 6.13 -2.31 -43.78
N ILE A 456 5.37 -1.23 -43.90
CA ILE A 456 4.31 -0.89 -42.96
C ILE A 456 3.16 -1.89 -43.02
N LEU A 457 2.79 -2.36 -44.21
CA LEU A 457 1.73 -3.36 -44.37
C LEU A 457 2.14 -4.73 -43.85
N THR A 458 3.41 -5.08 -44.05
CA THR A 458 4.02 -6.27 -43.47
C THR A 458 3.94 -6.19 -41.95
N LEU A 459 4.34 -5.06 -41.34
CA LEU A 459 4.26 -4.85 -39.89
C LEU A 459 2.81 -4.83 -39.36
N LEU A 460 1.88 -4.25 -40.13
CA LEU A 460 0.48 -4.12 -39.75
C LEU A 460 -0.23 -5.48 -39.70
N VAL A 461 0.06 -6.35 -40.68
CA VAL A 461 -0.68 -7.62 -40.89
C VAL A 461 0.06 -8.85 -40.31
N GLN A 462 1.34 -8.72 -39.95
CA GLN A 462 2.08 -9.81 -39.30
C GLN A 462 1.93 -9.82 -37.77
N SER A 463 1.78 -11.05 -37.25
CA SER A 463 1.82 -11.39 -35.81
C SER A 463 3.23 -11.16 -35.22
N PRO A 464 3.48 -11.39 -33.91
CA PRO A 464 4.81 -11.35 -33.24
C PRO A 464 6.01 -12.09 -33.89
N LYS A 465 5.93 -12.50 -35.16
CA LYS A 465 7.06 -12.85 -36.02
C LYS A 465 7.99 -11.66 -36.33
N SER A 466 7.54 -10.41 -36.26
CA SER A 466 8.40 -9.26 -36.63
C SER A 466 9.65 -9.09 -35.77
N ASP A 467 9.56 -9.29 -34.45
CA ASP A 467 10.72 -9.13 -33.56
C ASP A 467 11.71 -10.29 -33.71
N ALA A 468 11.22 -11.52 -33.93
CA ALA A 468 12.07 -12.68 -34.19
C ALA A 468 12.86 -12.51 -35.49
N GLU A 469 12.21 -12.12 -36.59
CA GLU A 469 12.86 -11.87 -37.88
C GLU A 469 13.87 -10.71 -37.78
N ARG A 470 13.57 -9.64 -37.02
CA ARG A 470 14.53 -8.55 -36.81
C ARG A 470 15.74 -8.93 -36.01
N LEU A 471 15.54 -9.70 -34.94
CA LEU A 471 16.65 -10.25 -34.19
C LEU A 471 17.50 -11.13 -35.11
N HIS A 472 16.89 -11.84 -36.08
CA HIS A 472 17.62 -12.60 -37.07
C HIS A 472 18.41 -11.69 -38.01
N GLU A 473 17.76 -10.71 -38.66
CA GLU A 473 18.41 -9.73 -39.55
C GLU A 473 19.47 -8.85 -38.87
N ALA A 474 19.37 -8.69 -37.55
CA ALA A 474 20.37 -7.99 -36.73
C ALA A 474 21.60 -8.84 -36.45
N MET A 475 21.44 -10.17 -36.48
CA MET A 475 22.47 -11.18 -36.18
C MET A 475 22.93 -11.94 -37.43
N GLU A 476 22.35 -11.65 -38.59
CA GLU A 476 22.66 -12.30 -39.87
C GLU A 476 23.61 -11.41 -40.69
N GLY A 477 24.73 -11.98 -41.13
CA GLY A 477 25.68 -11.33 -42.03
C GLY A 477 27.02 -11.03 -41.36
N PHE A 478 27.73 -10.01 -41.87
CA PHE A 478 29.00 -9.56 -41.29
C PHE A 478 28.75 -8.43 -40.31
N GLY A 479 29.05 -8.67 -39.03
CA GLY A 479 28.75 -7.76 -37.93
C GLY A 479 27.34 -7.92 -37.39
N THR A 480 27.08 -7.29 -36.25
CA THR A 480 25.81 -7.32 -35.53
C THR A 480 25.20 -5.92 -35.54
N LYS A 481 23.87 -5.81 -35.53
CA LYS A 481 23.17 -4.52 -35.37
C LYS A 481 22.69 -4.38 -33.92
N GLU A 482 23.61 -4.03 -33.01
CA GLU A 482 23.37 -4.05 -31.56
C GLU A 482 22.24 -3.14 -31.12
N GLU A 483 22.03 -2.01 -31.82
CA GLU A 483 20.90 -1.10 -31.55
C GLU A 483 19.53 -1.81 -31.66
N ILE A 484 19.39 -2.80 -32.56
CA ILE A 484 18.14 -3.56 -32.73
C ILE A 484 17.95 -4.54 -31.57
N LEU A 485 19.02 -5.20 -31.14
CA LEU A 485 19.01 -6.10 -29.98
C LEU A 485 18.60 -5.34 -28.71
N ILE A 486 19.19 -4.15 -28.50
CA ILE A 486 18.87 -3.28 -27.35
C ILE A 486 17.41 -2.81 -27.40
N ASP A 487 16.96 -2.29 -28.54
CA ASP A 487 15.60 -1.74 -28.71
C ASP A 487 14.50 -2.78 -28.41
N ILE A 488 14.74 -4.03 -28.77
CA ILE A 488 13.81 -5.14 -28.53
C ILE A 488 13.99 -5.68 -27.10
N LEU A 489 15.16 -6.23 -26.77
CA LEU A 489 15.30 -7.05 -25.56
C LEU A 489 15.27 -6.24 -24.25
N CYS A 490 15.61 -4.95 -24.28
CA CYS A 490 15.57 -4.10 -23.08
C CYS A 490 14.17 -3.57 -22.73
N ARG A 491 13.16 -3.79 -23.58
CA ARG A 491 11.81 -3.20 -23.44
C ARG A 491 10.67 -4.21 -23.47
N ARG A 492 10.93 -5.46 -23.85
CA ARG A 492 9.89 -6.49 -23.95
C ARG A 492 9.61 -7.14 -22.59
N THR A 493 8.33 -7.41 -22.37
CA THR A 493 7.83 -8.16 -21.22
C THR A 493 8.23 -9.64 -21.30
N LYS A 494 8.09 -10.34 -20.17
CA LYS A 494 8.37 -11.77 -20.05
C LYS A 494 7.55 -12.59 -21.05
N GLU A 495 6.27 -12.26 -21.20
CA GLU A 495 5.33 -12.92 -22.11
C GLU A 495 5.74 -12.67 -23.57
N GLU A 496 6.08 -11.43 -23.91
CA GLU A 496 6.51 -11.07 -25.26
C GLU A 496 7.82 -11.78 -25.64
N VAL A 497 8.82 -11.81 -24.74
CA VAL A 497 10.09 -12.49 -24.99
C VAL A 497 9.89 -14.01 -25.16
N ALA A 498 8.99 -14.63 -24.39
CA ALA A 498 8.65 -16.04 -24.58
C ALA A 498 8.05 -16.34 -25.97
N ILE A 499 7.19 -15.44 -26.47
CA ILE A 499 6.64 -15.52 -27.83
C ILE A 499 7.74 -15.32 -28.87
N ILE A 500 8.65 -14.34 -28.67
CA ILE A 500 9.78 -14.08 -29.58
C ILE A 500 10.66 -15.32 -29.70
N LYS A 501 11.05 -15.95 -28.59
CA LYS A 501 11.87 -17.18 -28.58
C LYS A 501 11.21 -18.31 -29.37
N THR A 502 9.91 -18.50 -29.14
CA THR A 502 9.11 -19.52 -29.85
C THR A 502 9.07 -19.25 -31.35
N ASN A 503 8.81 -18.01 -31.74
CA ASN A 503 8.74 -17.62 -33.15
C ASN A 503 10.10 -17.72 -33.85
N TYR A 504 11.17 -17.29 -33.19
CA TYR A 504 12.54 -17.36 -33.72
C TYR A 504 12.95 -18.81 -34.03
N LYS A 505 12.69 -19.72 -33.08
CA LYS A 505 12.94 -21.15 -33.26
C LYS A 505 12.12 -21.74 -34.40
N ASN A 506 10.84 -21.38 -34.50
CA ASN A 506 9.95 -21.87 -35.55
C ASN A 506 10.34 -21.37 -36.94
N ALA A 507 10.79 -20.12 -37.06
CA ALA A 507 11.14 -19.49 -38.33
C ALA A 507 12.53 -19.91 -38.84
N HIS A 508 13.53 -19.97 -37.96
CA HIS A 508 14.94 -20.14 -38.36
C HIS A 508 15.56 -21.47 -37.93
N GLY A 509 14.85 -22.28 -37.13
CA GLY A 509 15.32 -23.60 -36.68
C GLY A 509 16.48 -23.55 -35.67
N LYS A 510 16.78 -22.38 -35.10
CA LYS A 510 17.85 -22.16 -34.11
C LYS A 510 17.29 -21.52 -32.84
N GLU A 511 17.94 -21.76 -31.71
CA GLU A 511 17.58 -21.10 -30.45
C GLU A 511 18.07 -19.64 -30.46
N LEU A 512 17.22 -18.71 -30.00
CA LEU A 512 17.57 -17.29 -29.93
C LEU A 512 18.81 -17.05 -29.05
N GLN A 513 18.91 -17.76 -27.93
CA GLN A 513 20.04 -17.66 -27.02
C GLN A 513 21.35 -18.05 -27.69
N GLU A 514 21.38 -19.17 -28.41
CA GLU A 514 22.57 -19.63 -29.14
C GLU A 514 23.05 -18.58 -30.14
N MET A 515 22.12 -17.90 -30.82
CA MET A 515 22.46 -16.85 -31.77
C MET A 515 23.02 -15.60 -31.08
N ILE A 516 22.44 -15.17 -29.94
CA ILE A 516 22.99 -14.05 -29.15
C ILE A 516 24.40 -14.40 -28.65
N GLU A 517 24.60 -15.61 -28.13
CA GLU A 517 25.90 -16.08 -27.64
C GLU A 517 26.97 -16.15 -28.75
N LYS A 518 26.55 -16.36 -30.00
CA LYS A 518 27.43 -16.41 -31.16
C LYS A 518 27.80 -15.04 -31.72
N GLU A 519 26.86 -14.10 -31.70
CA GLU A 519 26.98 -12.81 -32.41
C GLU A 519 27.29 -11.61 -31.50
N THR A 520 27.33 -11.81 -30.18
CA THR A 520 27.69 -10.79 -29.18
C THR A 520 28.80 -11.30 -28.25
N GLY A 521 29.33 -10.47 -27.35
CA GLY A 521 30.32 -10.90 -26.35
C GLY A 521 30.39 -9.96 -25.14
N GLY A 522 31.14 -10.38 -24.10
CA GLY A 522 31.34 -9.61 -22.87
C GLY A 522 30.05 -9.40 -22.06
N ASP A 523 30.03 -8.38 -21.20
CA ASP A 523 28.89 -8.11 -20.32
C ASP A 523 27.62 -7.73 -21.07
N PHE A 524 27.75 -7.20 -22.29
CA PHE A 524 26.61 -6.98 -23.18
C PHE A 524 25.90 -8.29 -23.55
N GLN A 525 26.66 -9.34 -23.90
CA GLN A 525 26.11 -10.67 -24.11
C GLN A 525 25.44 -11.20 -22.84
N THR A 526 26.11 -11.08 -21.69
CA THR A 526 25.56 -11.52 -20.40
C THR A 526 24.21 -10.88 -20.12
N LEU A 527 24.11 -9.55 -20.27
CA LEU A 527 22.86 -8.82 -20.09
C LEU A 527 21.74 -9.32 -21.01
N LEU A 528 22.02 -9.48 -22.31
CA LEU A 528 21.02 -9.96 -23.28
C LEU A 528 20.55 -11.39 -22.97
N VAL A 529 21.46 -12.27 -22.54
CA VAL A 529 21.15 -13.64 -22.13
C VAL A 529 20.25 -13.64 -20.89
N GLU A 530 20.56 -12.84 -19.87
CA GLU A 530 19.71 -12.73 -18.67
C GLU A 530 18.31 -12.18 -19.01
N LEU A 531 18.20 -11.19 -19.90
CA LEU A 531 16.90 -10.66 -20.35
C LEU A 531 16.02 -11.74 -21.01
N ILE A 532 16.62 -12.65 -21.79
CA ILE A 532 15.87 -13.73 -22.46
C ILE A 532 15.61 -14.96 -21.58
N LYS A 533 16.18 -15.04 -20.37
CA LYS A 533 15.80 -16.08 -19.38
C LYS A 533 14.44 -15.84 -18.77
N CYS A 534 13.96 -14.58 -18.77
CA CYS A 534 12.60 -14.24 -18.33
C CYS A 534 12.34 -14.50 -16.83
N GLU A 535 13.33 -14.19 -15.98
CA GLU A 535 13.31 -14.46 -14.51
C GLU A 535 12.96 -13.24 -13.65
N ARG A 536 12.41 -12.17 -14.24
CA ARG A 536 12.03 -10.96 -13.50
C ARG A 536 10.93 -11.25 -12.46
N GLU A 537 11.08 -10.71 -11.26
CA GLU A 537 10.16 -10.82 -10.13
C GLU A 537 8.79 -10.17 -10.42
N GLU A 538 7.72 -10.87 -10.03
CA GLU A 538 6.32 -10.44 -10.10
C GLU A 538 5.71 -10.39 -8.68
N LYS A 539 6.22 -9.50 -7.83
CA LYS A 539 5.70 -9.28 -6.47
C LYS A 539 4.55 -8.26 -6.48
N ASP A 540 3.48 -8.51 -5.73
CA ASP A 540 2.33 -7.60 -5.59
C ASP A 540 2.58 -6.39 -4.67
N VAL A 541 3.72 -6.40 -3.98
CA VAL A 541 4.15 -5.34 -3.05
C VAL A 541 5.63 -5.07 -3.19
N ILE A 542 6.05 -3.86 -2.84
CA ILE A 542 7.44 -3.42 -2.80
C ILE A 542 7.90 -3.46 -1.33
N TYR A 543 9.08 -4.04 -1.11
CA TYR A 543 9.72 -4.10 0.20
C TYR A 543 10.77 -2.98 0.32
N PRO A 544 10.53 -1.93 1.11
CA PRO A 544 11.47 -0.81 1.21
C PRO A 544 12.89 -1.23 1.63
N LYS A 545 13.02 -2.25 2.49
CA LYS A 545 14.33 -2.80 2.89
C LYS A 545 15.13 -3.32 1.68
N GLU A 546 14.49 -4.10 0.80
CA GLU A 546 15.11 -4.62 -0.42
C GLU A 546 15.51 -3.46 -1.37
N VAL A 547 14.64 -2.43 -1.50
CA VAL A 547 14.93 -1.24 -2.32
C VAL A 547 16.19 -0.51 -1.83
N ARG A 548 16.31 -0.29 -0.52
CA ARG A 548 17.48 0.38 0.08
C ARG A 548 18.74 -0.48 -0.05
N GLN A 549 18.62 -1.80 0.15
CA GLN A 549 19.73 -2.72 0.01
C GLN A 549 20.25 -2.72 -1.43
N ASP A 550 19.38 -2.91 -2.42
CA ASP A 550 19.77 -2.93 -3.83
C ASP A 550 20.40 -1.59 -4.27
N ALA A 551 19.88 -0.45 -3.79
CA ALA A 551 20.48 0.86 -4.06
C ALA A 551 21.90 0.96 -3.45
N SER A 552 22.07 0.52 -2.20
CA SER A 552 23.37 0.50 -1.52
C SER A 552 24.36 -0.43 -2.24
N ASP A 553 23.89 -1.60 -2.65
CA ASP A 553 24.62 -2.61 -3.41
C ASP A 553 25.14 -2.03 -4.73
N LEU A 554 24.28 -1.38 -5.52
CA LEU A 554 24.71 -0.70 -6.75
C LEU A 554 25.69 0.44 -6.49
N HIS A 555 25.47 1.20 -5.42
CA HIS A 555 26.37 2.29 -5.06
C HIS A 555 27.76 1.76 -4.67
N GLN A 556 27.80 0.61 -3.98
CA GLN A 556 29.04 -0.05 -3.63
C GLN A 556 29.73 -0.67 -4.87
N ALA A 557 28.98 -1.33 -5.74
CA ALA A 557 29.43 -1.96 -6.98
C ALA A 557 29.99 -0.99 -8.02
N GLY A 558 29.56 0.27 -8.01
CA GLY A 558 30.06 1.30 -8.93
C GLY A 558 31.04 2.24 -8.25
N GLU A 559 30.54 3.09 -7.36
CA GLU A 559 31.26 4.29 -6.91
C GLU A 559 32.29 4.05 -5.80
N LYS A 560 32.16 2.95 -5.04
CA LYS A 560 33.07 2.62 -3.93
C LYS A 560 34.12 1.57 -4.27
N THR A 561 34.16 1.10 -5.51
CA THR A 561 35.13 0.14 -6.02
C THR A 561 36.02 0.79 -7.08
N SER A 562 37.22 0.25 -7.28
CA SER A 562 38.08 0.65 -8.40
C SER A 562 37.64 -0.11 -9.65
N GLY A 563 36.80 0.52 -10.47
CA GLY A 563 36.06 -0.13 -11.55
C GLY A 563 34.67 -0.56 -11.08
N THR A 564 33.94 -1.26 -11.94
CA THR A 564 32.52 -1.57 -11.76
C THR A 564 32.32 -3.06 -11.58
N ASP A 565 31.38 -3.48 -10.73
CA ASP A 565 30.86 -4.86 -10.74
C ASP A 565 29.67 -4.93 -11.70
N GLU A 566 29.95 -5.23 -12.98
CA GLU A 566 28.92 -5.34 -14.01
C GLU A 566 27.91 -6.44 -13.70
N SER A 567 28.32 -7.50 -13.00
CA SER A 567 27.45 -8.63 -12.66
C SER A 567 26.36 -8.23 -11.66
N GLN A 568 26.69 -7.39 -10.67
CA GLN A 568 25.71 -6.89 -9.71
C GLN A 568 24.68 -5.96 -10.37
N PHE A 569 25.12 -5.10 -11.29
CA PHE A 569 24.21 -4.28 -12.10
C PHE A 569 23.28 -5.14 -12.96
N ILE A 570 23.84 -6.10 -13.71
CA ILE A 570 23.05 -6.98 -14.59
C ILE A 570 22.01 -7.77 -13.78
N ASN A 571 22.42 -8.36 -12.65
CA ASN A 571 21.51 -9.16 -11.81
C ASN A 571 20.33 -8.30 -11.33
N ILE A 572 20.58 -7.14 -10.72
CA ILE A 572 19.51 -6.28 -10.19
C ILE A 572 18.59 -5.79 -11.31
N PHE A 573 19.14 -5.32 -12.43
CA PHE A 573 18.36 -4.79 -13.55
C PHE A 573 17.49 -5.84 -14.27
N THR A 574 17.90 -7.11 -14.26
CA THR A 574 17.19 -8.18 -14.96
C THR A 574 16.25 -8.99 -14.07
N SER A 575 16.53 -9.06 -12.76
CA SER A 575 15.73 -9.83 -11.80
C SER A 575 14.64 -9.03 -11.08
N ARG A 576 14.83 -7.75 -10.74
CA ARG A 576 13.85 -7.00 -9.94
C ARG A 576 12.64 -6.52 -10.74
N GLY A 577 11.46 -6.46 -10.12
CA GLY A 577 10.27 -5.87 -10.74
C GLY A 577 10.46 -4.40 -11.13
N LEU A 578 9.81 -3.93 -12.20
CA LEU A 578 9.97 -2.56 -12.69
C LEU A 578 9.60 -1.48 -11.64
N PRO A 579 8.51 -1.63 -10.85
CA PRO A 579 8.18 -0.67 -9.79
C PRO A 579 9.24 -0.59 -8.70
N HIS A 580 9.85 -1.73 -8.35
CA HIS A 580 10.95 -1.80 -7.41
C HIS A 580 12.19 -1.04 -7.94
N LEU A 581 12.58 -1.31 -9.19
CA LEU A 581 13.72 -0.62 -9.83
C LEU A 581 13.52 0.89 -9.87
N LYS A 582 12.33 1.36 -10.22
CA LYS A 582 12.01 2.80 -10.23
C LYS A 582 12.19 3.44 -8.85
N MET A 583 11.66 2.82 -7.81
CA MET A 583 11.86 3.29 -6.43
C MET A 583 13.32 3.23 -5.99
N MET A 584 14.03 2.19 -6.41
CA MET A 584 15.46 2.02 -6.13
C MET A 584 16.28 3.14 -6.78
N PHE A 585 15.99 3.56 -8.00
CA PHE A 585 16.68 4.69 -8.65
C PHE A 585 16.50 6.01 -7.89
N GLU A 586 15.30 6.28 -7.36
CA GLU A 586 15.04 7.45 -6.51
C GLU A 586 15.84 7.39 -5.19
N HIS A 587 15.91 6.20 -4.58
CA HIS A 587 16.70 6.01 -3.36
C HIS A 587 18.20 6.09 -3.62
N TYR A 588 18.67 5.51 -4.73
CA TYR A 588 20.06 5.58 -5.18
C TYR A 588 20.51 7.04 -5.30
N LYS A 589 19.69 7.91 -5.90
CA LYS A 589 19.96 9.35 -6.00
C LYS A 589 20.17 10.00 -4.63
N THR A 590 19.41 9.57 -3.63
CA THR A 590 19.50 10.08 -2.26
C THR A 590 20.83 9.71 -1.61
N ILE A 591 21.29 8.46 -1.76
CA ILE A 591 22.51 7.97 -1.10
C ILE A 591 23.80 8.27 -1.87
N ALA A 592 23.76 8.29 -3.20
CA ALA A 592 24.92 8.52 -4.07
C ALA A 592 25.13 10.01 -4.38
N GLY A 593 24.12 10.86 -4.13
CA GLY A 593 24.14 12.29 -4.45
C GLY A 593 24.06 12.61 -5.95
N LYS A 594 23.78 11.61 -6.79
CA LYS A 594 23.63 11.69 -8.25
C LYS A 594 22.75 10.55 -8.75
N THR A 595 22.21 10.71 -9.95
CA THR A 595 21.32 9.73 -10.59
C THR A 595 22.06 8.44 -10.95
N ILE A 596 21.29 7.36 -11.14
CA ILE A 596 21.86 6.08 -11.60
C ILE A 596 22.39 6.22 -13.03
N GLU A 597 21.75 7.05 -13.87
CA GLU A 597 22.17 7.40 -15.22
C GLU A 597 23.57 8.02 -15.21
N GLU A 598 23.81 9.03 -14.38
CA GLU A 598 25.12 9.67 -14.24
C GLU A 598 26.21 8.68 -13.79
N SER A 599 25.83 7.68 -12.99
CA SER A 599 26.76 6.63 -12.55
C SER A 599 27.06 5.65 -13.69
N ILE A 600 26.04 5.23 -14.45
CA ILE A 600 26.20 4.36 -15.62
C ILE A 600 27.03 5.07 -16.72
N GLU A 601 26.79 6.36 -16.94
CA GLU A 601 27.52 7.18 -17.92
C GLU A 601 29.02 7.27 -17.61
N LYS A 602 29.36 7.28 -16.32
CA LYS A 602 30.74 7.39 -15.84
C LYS A 602 31.47 6.04 -15.82
N GLU A 603 30.78 4.98 -15.43
CA GLU A 603 31.40 3.69 -15.08
C GLU A 603 31.31 2.62 -16.18
N PHE A 604 30.40 2.77 -17.15
CA PHE A 604 30.23 1.84 -18.27
C PHE A 604 30.61 2.50 -19.60
N SER A 605 30.83 1.69 -20.64
CA SER A 605 31.01 2.18 -22.01
C SER A 605 30.43 1.21 -23.04
N GLY A 606 30.25 1.65 -24.29
CA GLY A 606 29.83 0.81 -25.40
C GLY A 606 28.36 0.35 -25.33
N GLU A 607 28.12 -0.87 -25.76
CA GLU A 607 26.78 -1.43 -25.97
C GLU A 607 26.06 -1.72 -24.64
N ILE A 608 26.78 -2.16 -23.61
CA ILE A 608 26.20 -2.38 -22.27
C ILE A 608 25.74 -1.07 -21.63
N GLN A 609 26.52 0.01 -21.76
CA GLN A 609 26.12 1.33 -21.29
C GLN A 609 24.83 1.78 -21.98
N THR A 610 24.77 1.61 -23.31
CA THR A 610 23.59 1.95 -24.12
C THR A 610 22.37 1.13 -23.71
N ALA A 611 22.55 -0.16 -23.43
CA ALA A 611 21.48 -1.06 -22.98
C ALA A 611 20.95 -0.67 -21.59
N LEU A 612 21.83 -0.48 -20.62
CA LEU A 612 21.44 -0.08 -19.26
C LEU A 612 20.72 1.28 -19.24
N LEU A 613 21.24 2.29 -19.95
CA LEU A 613 20.56 3.59 -20.08
C LEU A 613 19.21 3.47 -20.79
N THR A 614 19.07 2.57 -21.76
CA THR A 614 17.78 2.29 -22.41
C THR A 614 16.78 1.70 -21.43
N MET A 615 17.22 0.77 -20.56
CA MET A 615 16.38 0.22 -19.50
C MET A 615 15.98 1.28 -18.47
N VAL A 616 16.93 2.09 -17.97
CA VAL A 616 16.63 3.16 -17.01
C VAL A 616 15.61 4.15 -17.60
N SER A 617 15.85 4.62 -18.82
CA SER A 617 14.92 5.53 -19.52
C SER A 617 13.52 4.94 -19.63
N TYR A 618 13.41 3.66 -20.01
CA TYR A 618 12.14 2.97 -20.13
C TYR A 618 11.45 2.77 -18.77
N ILE A 619 12.18 2.43 -17.72
CA ILE A 619 11.65 2.22 -16.36
C ILE A 619 11.15 3.54 -15.75
N ASN A 620 11.88 4.63 -15.94
CA ASN A 620 11.54 5.93 -15.35
C ASN A 620 10.32 6.55 -16.04
N ASP A 621 10.32 6.62 -17.37
CA ASP A 621 9.25 7.22 -18.17
C ASP A 621 9.14 6.58 -19.57
N PRO A 622 8.33 5.50 -19.70
CA PRO A 622 8.13 4.81 -20.98
C PRO A 622 7.62 5.73 -22.09
N LEU A 623 6.70 6.65 -21.75
CA LEU A 623 6.04 7.53 -22.72
C LEU A 623 7.02 8.55 -23.29
N THR A 624 7.80 9.22 -22.44
CA THR A 624 8.82 10.18 -22.88
C THR A 624 9.90 9.48 -23.71
N SER A 625 10.24 8.23 -23.36
CA SER A 625 11.16 7.41 -24.15
C SER A 625 10.64 7.18 -25.58
N HIS A 626 9.36 6.82 -25.72
CA HIS A 626 8.71 6.66 -27.02
C HIS A 626 8.64 7.96 -27.82
N VAL A 627 8.24 9.08 -27.20
CA VAL A 627 8.16 10.41 -27.84
C VAL A 627 9.53 10.85 -28.36
N THR A 628 10.57 10.71 -27.53
CA THR A 628 11.94 11.07 -27.90
C THR A 628 12.42 10.24 -29.10
N LYS A 629 12.11 8.94 -29.11
CA LYS A 629 12.49 8.06 -30.21
C LYS A 629 11.72 8.40 -31.49
N LEU A 630 10.41 8.63 -31.43
CA LEU A 630 9.58 9.05 -32.57
C LEU A 630 10.19 10.30 -33.25
N ASN A 631 10.52 11.32 -32.47
CA ASN A 631 11.11 12.54 -33.01
C ASN A 631 12.52 12.31 -33.62
N LYS A 632 13.33 11.41 -33.03
CA LYS A 632 14.65 11.05 -33.58
C LYS A 632 14.55 10.28 -34.90
N THR A 633 13.55 9.41 -35.06
CA THR A 633 13.47 8.48 -36.19
C THR A 633 12.63 8.98 -37.36
N ILE A 634 11.79 10.00 -37.17
CA ILE A 634 10.81 10.45 -38.18
C ILE A 634 11.41 10.81 -39.55
N LYS A 635 12.67 11.28 -39.60
CA LYS A 635 13.34 11.69 -40.85
C LYS A 635 14.13 10.58 -41.51
N ASP A 636 14.91 9.86 -40.71
CA ASP A 636 16.01 9.02 -41.21
C ASP A 636 15.78 7.51 -40.96
N ASP A 637 14.76 7.15 -40.17
CA ASP A 637 14.45 5.75 -39.81
C ASP A 637 12.93 5.52 -39.75
N VAL A 638 12.34 5.47 -40.94
CA VAL A 638 10.91 5.26 -41.16
C VAL A 638 10.41 3.93 -40.58
N ASP A 639 11.24 2.88 -40.59
CA ASP A 639 10.86 1.55 -40.11
C ASP A 639 10.70 1.53 -38.59
N THR A 640 11.63 2.14 -37.85
CA THR A 640 11.50 2.29 -36.39
C THR A 640 10.35 3.23 -36.03
N PHE A 641 10.20 4.36 -36.74
CA PHE A 641 9.09 5.29 -36.51
C PHE A 641 7.72 4.61 -36.67
N SER A 642 7.52 3.93 -37.79
CA SER A 642 6.24 3.28 -38.11
C SER A 642 5.90 2.17 -37.12
N ARG A 643 6.91 1.44 -36.66
CA ARG A 643 6.75 0.38 -35.66
C ARG A 643 6.32 0.90 -34.31
N ILE A 644 6.91 2.00 -33.83
CA ILE A 644 6.47 2.62 -32.58
C ILE A 644 5.00 2.99 -32.69
N ILE A 645 4.57 3.57 -33.81
CA ILE A 645 3.15 3.87 -34.03
C ILE A 645 2.28 2.60 -33.99
N ILE A 646 2.67 1.54 -34.72
CA ILE A 646 1.90 0.29 -34.77
C ILE A 646 1.83 -0.38 -33.39
N ASP A 647 2.97 -0.59 -32.73
CA ASP A 647 3.04 -1.32 -31.46
C ASP A 647 2.34 -0.55 -30.33
N ARG A 648 2.44 0.78 -30.32
CA ARG A 648 1.82 1.60 -29.27
C ARG A 648 0.37 1.98 -29.56
N SER A 649 -0.11 1.82 -30.80
CA SER A 649 -1.51 2.06 -31.16
C SER A 649 -2.51 1.21 -30.35
N GLU A 650 -2.09 0.02 -29.89
CA GLU A 650 -2.91 -0.89 -29.08
C GLU A 650 -2.57 -0.84 -27.57
N VAL A 651 -1.77 0.14 -27.13
CA VAL A 651 -1.36 0.28 -25.72
C VAL A 651 -1.64 1.67 -25.17
N ASP A 652 -0.91 2.70 -25.60
CA ASP A 652 -0.84 4.03 -24.94
C ASP A 652 -0.67 5.21 -25.92
N MET A 653 -1.08 5.02 -27.18
CA MET A 653 -0.87 6.02 -28.23
C MET A 653 -1.57 7.35 -27.94
N VAL A 654 -2.66 7.36 -27.16
CA VAL A 654 -3.31 8.61 -26.75
C VAL A 654 -2.35 9.44 -25.89
N GLU A 655 -1.76 8.84 -24.86
CA GLU A 655 -0.80 9.50 -23.98
C GLU A 655 0.47 9.92 -24.73
N ILE A 656 0.98 9.08 -25.64
CA ILE A 656 2.13 9.42 -26.49
C ILE A 656 1.85 10.67 -27.33
N LYS A 657 0.65 10.78 -27.94
CA LYS A 657 0.28 11.97 -28.73
C LYS A 657 0.26 13.23 -27.88
N GLU A 658 -0.28 13.15 -26.66
CA GLU A 658 -0.34 14.28 -25.73
C GLU A 658 1.05 14.75 -25.32
N GLN A 659 1.92 13.81 -24.91
CA GLN A 659 3.29 14.13 -24.55
C GLN A 659 4.10 14.66 -25.74
N TYR A 660 3.87 14.14 -26.94
CA TYR A 660 4.50 14.64 -28.16
C TYR A 660 4.17 16.12 -28.40
N VAL A 661 2.91 16.52 -28.21
CA VAL A 661 2.48 17.93 -28.28
C VAL A 661 3.14 18.76 -27.19
N GLN A 662 3.21 18.25 -25.96
CA GLN A 662 3.85 18.97 -24.85
C GLN A 662 5.33 19.23 -25.11
N ALA A 663 6.06 18.22 -25.60
CA ALA A 663 7.50 18.26 -25.86
C ALA A 663 7.86 19.11 -27.10
N HIS A 664 7.13 18.97 -28.21
CA HIS A 664 7.51 19.54 -29.49
C HIS A 664 6.67 20.74 -29.94
N LYS A 665 5.60 21.07 -29.18
CA LYS A 665 4.63 22.14 -29.51
C LYS A 665 3.98 21.98 -30.90
N LYS A 666 3.92 20.74 -31.39
CA LYS A 666 3.39 20.33 -32.69
C LYS A 666 2.74 18.95 -32.54
N THR A 667 1.69 18.66 -33.30
CA THR A 667 1.04 17.35 -33.23
C THR A 667 1.84 16.29 -33.98
N LEU A 668 1.80 15.05 -33.50
CA LEU A 668 2.37 13.90 -34.21
C LEU A 668 1.77 13.77 -35.63
N ALA A 669 0.49 14.13 -35.79
CA ALA A 669 -0.18 14.12 -37.08
C ALA A 669 0.40 15.13 -38.07
N ASP A 670 0.73 16.35 -37.62
CA ASP A 670 1.35 17.37 -38.47
C ASP A 670 2.73 16.93 -38.94
N ASP A 671 3.50 16.31 -38.05
CA ASP A 671 4.81 15.76 -38.37
C ASP A 671 4.72 14.58 -39.35
N ILE A 672 3.73 13.69 -39.19
CA ILE A 672 3.45 12.63 -40.16
C ILE A 672 3.09 13.23 -41.53
N LYS A 673 2.22 14.25 -41.57
CA LYS A 673 1.83 14.94 -42.82
C LYS A 673 3.01 15.65 -43.49
N GLU A 674 3.93 16.20 -42.70
CA GLU A 674 5.11 16.88 -43.22
C GLU A 674 6.13 15.91 -43.81
N HIS A 675 6.45 14.82 -43.12
CA HIS A 675 7.55 13.94 -43.47
C HIS A 675 7.16 12.78 -44.41
N PHE A 676 5.91 12.30 -44.36
CA PHE A 676 5.46 11.17 -45.19
C PHE A 676 4.66 11.66 -46.40
N LYS A 677 5.34 11.74 -47.56
CA LYS A 677 4.74 12.26 -48.80
C LYS A 677 3.88 11.24 -49.54
N GLU A 678 4.21 9.95 -49.45
CA GLU A 678 3.40 8.87 -50.01
C GLU A 678 2.06 8.78 -49.28
N GLU A 679 0.97 8.82 -50.05
CA GLU A 679 -0.38 8.96 -49.53
C GLU A 679 -0.83 7.75 -48.71
N ASP A 680 -0.62 6.54 -49.23
CA ASP A 680 -1.02 5.29 -48.57
C ASP A 680 -0.28 5.10 -47.23
N VAL A 681 1.04 5.29 -47.21
CA VAL A 681 1.87 5.27 -46.00
C VAL A 681 1.38 6.31 -44.98
N ARG A 682 1.18 7.55 -45.41
CA ARG A 682 0.70 8.63 -44.55
C ARG A 682 -0.68 8.30 -43.97
N ASN A 683 -1.60 7.78 -44.78
CA ASN A 683 -2.96 7.46 -44.35
C ASN A 683 -2.97 6.31 -43.34
N ILE A 684 -2.15 5.27 -43.52
CA ILE A 684 -2.02 4.18 -42.53
C ILE A 684 -1.55 4.72 -41.18
N LEU A 685 -0.47 5.51 -41.17
CA LEU A 685 0.08 6.06 -39.92
C LEU A 685 -0.91 7.02 -39.23
N LEU A 686 -1.59 7.89 -39.99
CA LEU A 686 -2.62 8.78 -39.46
C LEU A 686 -3.83 8.01 -38.94
N ALA A 687 -4.25 6.93 -39.60
CA ALA A 687 -5.38 6.11 -39.17
C ALA A 687 -5.08 5.40 -37.85
N LEU A 688 -3.88 4.85 -37.69
CA LEU A 688 -3.43 4.20 -36.45
C LEU A 688 -3.40 5.15 -35.26
N ILE A 689 -3.21 6.46 -35.48
CA ILE A 689 -3.27 7.47 -34.42
C ILE A 689 -4.63 8.19 -34.35
N LYS A 690 -5.66 7.69 -35.06
CA LYS A 690 -7.04 8.24 -35.14
C LYS A 690 -7.15 9.67 -35.72
N GLU A 691 -6.23 10.05 -36.60
CA GLU A 691 -6.17 11.38 -37.24
C GLU A 691 -6.49 11.33 -38.75
N TRP A 692 -6.99 10.20 -39.23
CA TRP A 692 -7.53 10.00 -40.56
C TRP A 692 -8.69 8.99 -40.53
N VAL A 693 -9.74 9.26 -41.31
CA VAL A 693 -10.91 8.40 -41.50
C VAL A 693 -11.18 8.35 -43.01
N PRO A 694 -11.39 7.16 -43.61
CA PRO A 694 -11.70 7.06 -45.03
C PRO A 694 -13.03 7.75 -45.35
N GLU A 695 -13.12 8.45 -46.49
CA GLU A 695 -14.34 9.15 -46.93
C GLU A 695 -15.53 8.20 -47.17
N LYS A 696 -15.25 6.92 -47.39
CA LYS A 696 -16.24 5.84 -47.52
C LYS A 696 -15.90 4.73 -46.55
N GLN A 697 -16.84 4.42 -45.66
CA GLN A 697 -16.73 3.19 -44.87
C GLN A 697 -17.03 1.98 -45.77
N PRO A 698 -16.36 0.82 -45.56
CA PRO A 698 -16.73 -0.40 -46.25
C PRO A 698 -18.22 -0.65 -46.03
N THR A 699 -18.95 -0.85 -47.14
CA THR A 699 -20.39 -1.10 -47.09
C THR A 699 -20.63 -2.45 -46.41
N ILE A 700 -20.95 -2.40 -45.12
CA ILE A 700 -21.47 -3.56 -44.40
C ILE A 700 -22.92 -3.74 -44.89
N PRO A 701 -23.35 -4.96 -45.26
CA PRO A 701 -24.73 -5.22 -45.67
C PRO A 701 -25.73 -4.68 -44.63
N ALA A 702 -26.84 -4.11 -45.09
CA ALA A 702 -27.88 -3.48 -44.26
C ALA A 702 -28.54 -4.40 -43.22
N ASP A 703 -28.24 -5.70 -43.26
CA ASP A 703 -28.78 -6.74 -42.37
C ASP A 703 -27.80 -7.15 -41.24
N SER A 704 -26.67 -6.46 -41.05
CA SER A 704 -25.82 -6.69 -39.89
C SER A 704 -26.37 -6.01 -38.63
N PRO A 705 -26.34 -6.67 -37.45
CA PRO A 705 -26.79 -6.07 -36.21
C PRO A 705 -26.01 -4.79 -35.91
N VAL A 706 -26.73 -3.70 -35.63
CA VAL A 706 -26.12 -2.43 -35.19
C VAL A 706 -25.61 -2.64 -33.77
N VAL A 707 -24.30 -2.55 -33.59
CA VAL A 707 -23.65 -2.60 -32.25
C VAL A 707 -23.59 -1.16 -31.72
N TYR A 708 -24.22 -0.94 -30.59
CA TYR A 708 -24.25 0.35 -29.90
C TYR A 708 -23.19 0.41 -28.81
N HIS A 709 -22.51 1.54 -28.63
CA HIS A 709 -21.42 1.70 -27.68
C HIS A 709 -21.79 2.69 -26.56
N ALA A 710 -21.70 2.20 -25.33
CA ALA A 710 -21.84 2.98 -24.10
C ALA A 710 -20.56 3.79 -23.80
N THR A 711 -20.73 4.96 -23.18
CA THR A 711 -19.63 5.75 -22.59
C THR A 711 -19.40 5.41 -21.12
N VAL A 712 -20.41 4.85 -20.44
CA VAL A 712 -20.34 4.33 -19.07
C VAL A 712 -20.50 2.81 -19.13
N VAL A 713 -19.45 2.10 -18.72
CA VAL A 713 -19.38 0.63 -18.75
C VAL A 713 -19.01 0.11 -17.37
N SER A 714 -19.36 -1.15 -17.08
CA SER A 714 -18.93 -1.79 -15.85
C SER A 714 -17.40 -1.94 -15.86
N PRO A 715 -16.67 -1.47 -14.81
CA PRO A 715 -15.25 -1.77 -14.66
C PRO A 715 -15.01 -3.27 -14.48
N ASP A 716 -13.81 -3.74 -14.87
CA ASP A 716 -13.40 -5.15 -14.83
C ASP A 716 -13.34 -5.73 -13.40
N LYS A 717 -13.17 -4.86 -12.39
CA LYS A 717 -13.22 -5.20 -10.97
C LYS A 717 -14.11 -4.18 -10.26
N PHE A 718 -15.23 -4.65 -9.72
CA PHE A 718 -16.16 -3.84 -8.92
C PHE A 718 -16.33 -4.48 -7.55
N VAL A 719 -15.97 -3.73 -6.52
CA VAL A 719 -16.19 -4.08 -5.11
C VAL A 719 -16.91 -2.93 -4.46
N GLU A 720 -18.17 -3.16 -4.07
CA GLU A 720 -19.03 -2.11 -3.50
C GLU A 720 -18.46 -1.45 -2.23
N GLU A 721 -17.71 -2.20 -1.41
CA GLU A 721 -17.13 -1.67 -0.17
C GLU A 721 -16.01 -0.65 -0.41
N ASP A 722 -15.22 -0.83 -1.47
CA ASP A 722 -14.12 0.08 -1.82
C ASP A 722 -14.68 1.45 -2.23
N ASP A 723 -15.69 1.44 -3.10
CA ASP A 723 -16.38 2.66 -3.54
C ASP A 723 -17.10 3.37 -2.39
N VAL A 724 -17.68 2.62 -1.44
CA VAL A 724 -18.26 3.20 -0.22
C VAL A 724 -17.19 3.89 0.62
N ASN A 725 -16.01 3.28 0.79
CA ASN A 725 -14.92 3.89 1.54
C ASN A 725 -14.37 5.15 0.85
N ASP A 726 -14.23 5.11 -0.48
CA ASP A 726 -13.80 6.26 -1.27
C ASP A 726 -14.81 7.42 -1.20
N LEU A 727 -16.11 7.12 -1.33
CA LEU A 727 -17.16 8.13 -1.14
C LEU A 727 -17.10 8.73 0.26
N LYS A 728 -16.93 7.92 1.31
CA LYS A 728 -16.81 8.43 2.70
C LYS A 728 -15.63 9.37 2.89
N LYS A 729 -14.50 9.11 2.22
CA LYS A 729 -13.31 9.97 2.26
C LYS A 729 -13.55 11.31 1.56
N HIS A 730 -14.36 11.30 0.50
CA HIS A 730 -14.52 12.45 -0.40
C HIS A 730 -15.76 13.32 -0.11
N LEU A 731 -16.77 12.79 0.58
CA LEU A 731 -17.88 13.59 1.11
C LEU A 731 -17.35 14.72 2.01
N GLY A 732 -17.79 15.95 1.75
CA GLY A 732 -17.34 17.17 2.42
C GLY A 732 -15.93 17.63 2.06
N SER A 733 -15.21 16.94 1.16
CA SER A 733 -13.82 17.27 0.82
C SER A 733 -13.53 17.44 -0.67
N SER A 734 -14.04 16.57 -1.56
CA SER A 734 -13.72 16.60 -2.99
C SER A 734 -14.91 16.22 -3.87
N LYS A 735 -15.57 17.24 -4.44
CA LYS A 735 -16.66 17.04 -5.40
C LYS A 735 -16.22 16.35 -6.68
N ASN A 736 -15.03 16.67 -7.19
CA ASN A 736 -14.50 16.05 -8.41
C ASN A 736 -14.33 14.54 -8.24
N SER A 737 -13.84 14.09 -7.08
CA SER A 737 -13.70 12.66 -6.78
C SER A 737 -15.05 11.95 -6.72
N ILE A 738 -16.07 12.60 -6.13
CA ILE A 738 -17.44 12.08 -6.11
C ILE A 738 -18.00 11.98 -7.54
N ILE A 739 -17.84 13.03 -8.36
CA ILE A 739 -18.29 13.04 -9.76
C ILE A 739 -17.61 11.92 -10.57
N THR A 740 -16.28 11.79 -10.47
CA THR A 740 -15.51 10.73 -11.16
C THR A 740 -16.00 9.35 -10.78
N LEU A 741 -16.24 9.10 -9.49
CA LEU A 741 -16.73 7.81 -9.01
C LEU A 741 -18.14 7.54 -9.54
N LEU A 742 -19.10 8.44 -9.30
CA LEU A 742 -20.50 8.19 -9.68
C LEU A 742 -20.69 8.06 -11.20
N THR A 743 -19.99 8.87 -12.00
CA THR A 743 -20.12 8.84 -13.46
C THR A 743 -19.32 7.73 -14.14
N SER A 744 -18.48 7.00 -13.40
CA SER A 744 -17.74 5.82 -13.91
C SER A 744 -18.36 4.48 -13.48
N ARG A 745 -19.45 4.49 -12.72
CA ARG A 745 -20.20 3.29 -12.32
C ARG A 745 -21.49 3.20 -13.12
N THR A 746 -21.94 1.99 -13.44
CA THR A 746 -23.25 1.76 -14.07
C THR A 746 -24.40 2.03 -13.11
N LYS A 747 -25.64 2.17 -13.62
CA LYS A 747 -26.86 2.32 -12.82
C LYS A 747 -27.00 1.22 -11.77
N GLU A 748 -26.72 -0.03 -12.13
CA GLU A 748 -26.81 -1.15 -11.20
C GLU A 748 -25.72 -1.10 -10.12
N GLN A 749 -24.51 -0.66 -10.46
CA GLN A 749 -23.43 -0.50 -9.49
C GLN A 749 -23.69 0.68 -8.54
N ARG A 750 -24.16 1.83 -9.03
CA ARG A 750 -24.56 2.95 -8.17
C ARG A 750 -25.63 2.55 -7.17
N LYS A 751 -26.58 1.70 -7.59
CA LYS A 751 -27.60 1.12 -6.71
C LYS A 751 -26.96 0.25 -5.61
N LYS A 752 -26.07 -0.68 -5.97
CA LYS A 752 -25.34 -1.51 -4.99
C LYS A 752 -24.52 -0.68 -4.01
N ILE A 753 -23.84 0.36 -4.48
CA ILE A 753 -23.08 1.30 -3.65
C ILE A 753 -24.02 2.00 -2.67
N SER A 754 -25.18 2.48 -3.13
CA SER A 754 -26.18 3.13 -2.26
C SER A 754 -26.70 2.16 -1.17
N GLU A 755 -27.03 0.92 -1.55
CA GLU A 755 -27.48 -0.12 -0.61
C GLU A 755 -26.38 -0.49 0.41
N ALA A 756 -25.14 -0.66 -0.05
CA ALA A 756 -23.99 -0.96 0.81
C ALA A 756 -23.70 0.21 1.78
N TYR A 757 -23.71 1.45 1.30
CA TYR A 757 -23.57 2.64 2.12
C TYR A 757 -24.65 2.70 3.21
N GLN A 758 -25.92 2.48 2.84
CA GLN A 758 -27.03 2.50 3.79
C GLN A 758 -26.88 1.42 4.87
N SER A 759 -26.42 0.22 4.49
CA SER A 759 -26.21 -0.88 5.43
C SER A 759 -25.12 -0.57 6.48
N LYS A 760 -24.08 0.17 6.09
CA LYS A 760 -22.89 0.46 6.92
C LYS A 760 -23.07 1.71 7.78
N GLU A 761 -23.64 2.77 7.22
CA GLU A 761 -23.70 4.09 7.86
C GLU A 761 -25.08 4.41 8.47
N ASN A 762 -26.05 3.50 8.35
CA ASN A 762 -27.43 3.68 8.83
C ASN A 762 -28.08 5.02 8.38
N SER A 763 -27.63 5.54 7.23
CA SER A 763 -28.11 6.76 6.57
C SER A 763 -28.02 6.58 5.05
N LYS A 764 -28.89 7.27 4.29
CA LYS A 764 -28.92 7.12 2.82
C LYS A 764 -27.83 7.94 2.17
N LEU A 765 -27.15 7.37 1.17
CA LEU A 765 -26.11 8.06 0.41
C LEU A 765 -26.67 9.30 -0.30
N GLU A 766 -27.88 9.22 -0.84
CA GLU A 766 -28.52 10.30 -1.58
C GLU A 766 -28.75 11.53 -0.70
N GLU A 767 -29.16 11.35 0.56
CA GLU A 767 -29.32 12.44 1.53
C GLU A 767 -27.98 13.15 1.84
N LYS A 768 -26.84 12.45 1.70
CA LYS A 768 -25.50 13.05 1.83
C LYS A 768 -25.13 13.82 0.57
N LEU A 769 -25.34 13.22 -0.60
CA LEU A 769 -25.05 13.86 -1.88
C LEU A 769 -25.88 15.14 -2.08
N ASP A 770 -27.12 15.17 -1.60
CA ASP A 770 -27.98 16.37 -1.63
C ASP A 770 -27.36 17.56 -0.87
N THR A 771 -26.49 17.32 0.11
CA THR A 771 -25.80 18.39 0.85
C THR A 771 -24.47 18.84 0.23
N GLU A 772 -23.95 18.09 -0.74
CA GLU A 772 -22.66 18.36 -1.40
C GLU A 772 -22.80 19.30 -2.60
N PHE A 773 -23.93 19.25 -3.28
CA PHE A 773 -24.16 19.88 -4.58
C PHE A 773 -25.15 21.03 -4.48
N ASP A 774 -25.12 21.96 -5.46
CA ASP A 774 -26.14 23.01 -5.55
C ASP A 774 -27.46 22.45 -6.11
N LYS A 775 -28.54 23.23 -6.01
CA LYS A 775 -29.89 22.73 -6.35
C LYS A 775 -30.04 22.25 -7.79
N GLU A 776 -29.32 22.88 -8.73
CA GLU A 776 -29.36 22.48 -10.15
C GLU A 776 -28.64 21.14 -10.34
N THR A 777 -27.51 20.97 -9.68
CA THR A 777 -26.71 19.75 -9.69
C THR A 777 -27.38 18.61 -8.92
N GLU A 778 -28.05 18.89 -7.79
CA GLU A 778 -28.87 17.93 -7.02
C GLU A 778 -29.91 17.24 -7.91
N ASP A 779 -30.59 17.99 -8.79
CA ASP A 779 -31.58 17.44 -9.72
C ASP A 779 -30.92 16.43 -10.69
N LEU A 780 -29.73 16.71 -11.21
CA LEU A 780 -28.98 15.79 -12.08
C LEU A 780 -28.44 14.57 -11.31
N VAL A 781 -27.92 14.77 -10.10
CA VAL A 781 -27.45 13.67 -9.24
C VAL A 781 -28.60 12.76 -8.84
N SER A 782 -29.79 13.31 -8.58
CA SER A 782 -31.02 12.55 -8.33
C SER A 782 -31.41 11.69 -9.54
N VAL A 783 -31.36 12.24 -10.74
CA VAL A 783 -31.58 11.47 -11.99
C VAL A 783 -30.55 10.36 -12.15
N LEU A 784 -29.29 10.63 -11.81
CA LEU A 784 -28.18 9.68 -11.91
C LEU A 784 -28.30 8.51 -10.90
N MET A 785 -28.71 8.80 -9.67
CA MET A 785 -28.79 7.83 -8.57
C MET A 785 -30.13 7.09 -8.54
N GLN A 786 -31.24 7.77 -8.81
CA GLN A 786 -32.59 7.25 -8.62
C GLN A 786 -33.54 7.56 -9.80
N PRO A 787 -33.21 7.13 -11.03
CA PRO A 787 -33.94 7.52 -12.24
C PRO A 787 -35.45 7.18 -12.20
N SER A 788 -35.81 6.01 -11.66
CA SER A 788 -37.23 5.59 -11.56
C SER A 788 -38.02 6.37 -10.50
N GLN A 789 -37.36 6.88 -9.46
CA GLN A 789 -38.00 7.77 -8.49
C GLN A 789 -38.27 9.14 -9.12
N THR A 790 -37.30 9.68 -9.87
CA THR A 790 -37.48 10.94 -10.61
C THR A 790 -38.60 10.83 -11.65
N ASP A 791 -38.74 9.69 -12.34
CA ASP A 791 -39.88 9.45 -13.23
C ASP A 791 -41.23 9.48 -12.49
N ALA A 792 -41.31 8.87 -11.29
CA ALA A 792 -42.52 8.92 -10.47
C ALA A 792 -42.88 10.36 -10.06
N GLU A 793 -41.88 11.18 -9.69
CA GLU A 793 -42.06 12.59 -9.36
C GLU A 793 -42.53 13.43 -10.56
N LYS A 794 -41.97 13.17 -11.74
CA LYS A 794 -42.40 13.84 -12.99
C LYS A 794 -43.84 13.49 -13.34
N LEU A 795 -44.20 12.20 -13.27
CA LEU A 795 -45.57 11.76 -13.51
C LEU A 795 -46.53 12.40 -12.51
N HIS A 796 -46.13 12.51 -11.24
CA HIS A 796 -46.93 13.19 -10.22
C HIS A 796 -47.12 14.67 -10.55
N GLY A 797 -46.04 15.40 -10.81
CA GLY A 797 -46.08 16.83 -11.14
C GLY A 797 -46.76 17.15 -12.49
N ALA A 798 -46.85 16.18 -13.40
CA ALA A 798 -47.63 16.28 -14.63
C ALA A 798 -49.14 16.12 -14.40
N MET A 799 -49.52 15.46 -13.31
CA MET A 799 -50.89 15.20 -12.87
C MET A 799 -51.33 16.11 -11.72
N GLU A 800 -50.45 16.96 -11.20
CA GLU A 800 -50.73 17.85 -10.08
C GLU A 800 -51.14 19.24 -10.57
N GLY A 801 -52.28 19.74 -10.08
CA GLY A 801 -52.78 21.08 -10.37
C GLY A 801 -53.99 21.09 -11.30
N PHE A 802 -54.22 22.20 -12.00
CA PHE A 802 -55.33 22.32 -12.95
C PHE A 802 -54.86 21.93 -14.36
N GLY A 803 -55.45 20.87 -14.91
CA GLY A 803 -55.05 20.28 -16.18
C GLY A 803 -53.90 19.29 -16.03
N THR A 804 -53.57 18.62 -17.13
CA THR A 804 -52.53 17.58 -17.18
C THR A 804 -51.45 18.02 -18.17
N LYS A 805 -50.20 17.58 -17.96
CA LYS A 805 -49.10 17.79 -18.91
C LYS A 805 -48.88 16.51 -19.71
N GLU A 806 -49.71 16.30 -20.72
CA GLU A 806 -49.74 15.07 -21.52
C GLU A 806 -48.40 14.77 -22.17
N ASP A 807 -47.66 15.79 -22.60
CA ASP A 807 -46.32 15.65 -23.18
C ASP A 807 -45.31 14.98 -22.22
N VAL A 808 -45.38 15.29 -20.93
CA VAL A 808 -44.53 14.65 -19.90
C VAL A 808 -44.94 13.19 -19.71
N LEU A 809 -46.25 12.91 -19.64
CA LEU A 809 -46.76 11.54 -19.51
C LEU A 809 -46.35 10.67 -20.70
N ILE A 810 -46.49 11.21 -21.93
CA ILE A 810 -46.08 10.54 -23.17
C ILE A 810 -44.59 10.21 -23.15
N ASN A 811 -43.75 11.19 -22.81
CA ASN A 811 -42.30 11.01 -22.87
C ASN A 811 -41.78 9.99 -21.85
N VAL A 812 -42.43 9.86 -20.69
CA VAL A 812 -42.07 8.85 -19.70
C VAL A 812 -42.68 7.49 -20.08
N LEU A 813 -44.01 7.39 -20.21
CA LEU A 813 -44.67 6.09 -20.35
C LEU A 813 -44.37 5.40 -21.69
N CYS A 814 -44.24 6.13 -22.79
CA CYS A 814 -44.00 5.52 -24.11
C CYS A 814 -42.54 5.11 -24.35
N ARG A 815 -41.60 5.47 -23.47
CA ARG A 815 -40.16 5.24 -23.69
C ARG A 815 -39.51 4.32 -22.66
N ARG A 816 -40.25 3.89 -21.65
CA ARG A 816 -39.75 2.99 -20.59
C ARG A 816 -40.00 1.53 -20.93
N THR A 817 -39.06 0.71 -20.50
CA THR A 817 -39.17 -0.74 -20.54
C THR A 817 -40.18 -1.24 -19.50
N GLN A 818 -40.50 -2.52 -19.60
CA GLN A 818 -41.45 -3.14 -18.71
C GLN A 818 -40.99 -3.13 -17.24
N GLN A 819 -39.72 -3.43 -17.05
CA GLN A 819 -39.10 -3.50 -15.74
C GLN A 819 -39.04 -2.10 -15.12
N GLU A 820 -38.72 -1.08 -15.91
CA GLU A 820 -38.71 0.30 -15.45
C GLU A 820 -40.10 0.80 -15.03
N ILE A 821 -41.14 0.56 -15.84
CA ILE A 821 -42.51 0.94 -15.49
C ILE A 821 -42.96 0.28 -14.17
N THR A 822 -42.58 -0.98 -13.95
CA THR A 822 -42.90 -1.70 -12.72
C THR A 822 -42.27 -1.01 -11.50
N VAL A 823 -40.99 -0.67 -11.59
CA VAL A 823 -40.28 0.04 -10.51
C VAL A 823 -40.86 1.45 -10.30
N ILE A 824 -41.21 2.16 -11.38
CA ILE A 824 -41.86 3.49 -11.29
C ILE A 824 -43.18 3.41 -10.52
N LYS A 825 -44.02 2.40 -10.81
CA LYS A 825 -45.30 2.17 -10.09
C LYS A 825 -45.07 1.93 -8.60
N GLU A 826 -44.06 1.14 -8.24
CA GLU A 826 -43.70 0.88 -6.84
C GLU A 826 -43.24 2.16 -6.12
N GLN A 827 -42.37 2.95 -6.74
CA GLN A 827 -41.91 4.22 -6.16
C GLN A 827 -43.04 5.24 -6.03
N TYR A 828 -43.88 5.38 -7.06
CA TYR A 828 -45.03 6.28 -7.03
C TYR A 828 -45.98 5.94 -5.87
N LYS A 829 -46.28 4.64 -5.69
CA LYS A 829 -47.12 4.16 -4.59
C LYS A 829 -46.48 4.42 -3.22
N LYS A 830 -45.17 4.18 -3.10
CA LYS A 830 -44.42 4.41 -1.87
C LYS A 830 -44.38 5.89 -1.47
N GLN A 831 -44.21 6.79 -2.44
CA GLN A 831 -44.01 8.22 -2.20
C GLN A 831 -45.33 8.98 -2.00
N TYR A 832 -46.37 8.62 -2.76
CA TYR A 832 -47.63 9.37 -2.79
C TYR A 832 -48.84 8.61 -2.22
N GLU A 833 -48.64 7.37 -1.78
CA GLU A 833 -49.68 6.46 -1.26
C GLU A 833 -50.87 6.28 -2.23
N LYS A 834 -50.60 6.39 -3.54
CA LYS A 834 -51.59 6.28 -4.62
C LYS A 834 -51.08 5.33 -5.69
N ASP A 835 -51.97 4.54 -6.28
CA ASP A 835 -51.63 3.71 -7.42
C ASP A 835 -51.56 4.57 -8.69
N LEU A 836 -50.44 4.47 -9.42
CA LEU A 836 -50.19 5.27 -10.63
C LEU A 836 -51.26 5.03 -11.70
N ASP A 837 -51.69 3.78 -11.88
CA ASP A 837 -52.76 3.38 -12.79
C ASP A 837 -54.03 4.18 -12.52
N THR A 838 -54.45 4.24 -11.26
CA THR A 838 -55.64 4.98 -10.83
C THR A 838 -55.50 6.49 -11.01
N MET A 839 -54.28 7.03 -10.93
CA MET A 839 -54.06 8.45 -11.20
C MET A 839 -54.15 8.76 -12.69
N ILE A 840 -53.57 7.92 -13.55
CA ILE A 840 -53.66 8.09 -15.01
C ILE A 840 -55.12 7.97 -15.49
N GLU A 841 -55.91 7.03 -14.95
CA GLU A 841 -57.36 6.92 -15.25
C GLU A 841 -58.16 8.17 -14.86
N LYS A 842 -57.69 8.94 -13.87
CA LYS A 842 -58.40 10.16 -13.40
C LYS A 842 -58.01 11.41 -14.16
N GLU A 843 -56.74 11.49 -14.57
CA GLU A 843 -56.15 12.70 -15.15
C GLU A 843 -56.13 12.66 -16.68
N THR A 844 -56.23 11.48 -17.29
CA THR A 844 -56.28 11.33 -18.75
C THR A 844 -57.64 10.83 -19.22
N GLY A 845 -57.92 10.93 -20.52
CA GLY A 845 -59.16 10.44 -21.10
C GLY A 845 -59.00 9.94 -22.53
N GLY A 846 -60.01 9.22 -23.02
CA GLY A 846 -60.08 8.81 -24.42
C GLY A 846 -59.06 7.73 -24.78
N ASP A 847 -58.52 7.76 -26.00
CA ASP A 847 -57.62 6.71 -26.49
C ASP A 847 -56.19 6.84 -25.96
N LEU A 848 -55.80 8.04 -25.51
CA LEU A 848 -54.55 8.27 -24.79
C LEU A 848 -54.53 7.52 -23.45
N GLU A 849 -55.61 7.64 -22.68
CA GLU A 849 -55.78 6.90 -21.42
C GLU A 849 -55.68 5.40 -21.65
N LYS A 850 -56.40 4.87 -22.65
CA LYS A 850 -56.36 3.44 -22.99
C LYS A 850 -54.96 2.96 -23.33
N LEU A 851 -54.19 3.76 -24.09
CA LEU A 851 -52.81 3.44 -24.43
C LEU A 851 -51.93 3.37 -23.18
N PHE A 852 -52.01 4.37 -22.30
CA PHE A 852 -51.23 4.40 -21.07
C PHE A 852 -51.58 3.26 -20.11
N ILE A 853 -52.87 2.96 -19.93
CA ILE A 853 -53.30 1.84 -19.09
C ILE A 853 -52.80 0.51 -19.65
N GLU A 854 -52.79 0.34 -20.97
CA GLU A 854 -52.25 -0.88 -21.58
C GLU A 854 -50.72 -0.99 -21.41
N ILE A 855 -49.99 0.13 -21.42
CA ILE A 855 -48.56 0.16 -21.09
C ILE A 855 -48.34 -0.18 -19.60
N LEU A 856 -49.15 0.39 -18.70
CA LEU A 856 -49.05 0.19 -17.25
C LEU A 856 -49.47 -1.21 -16.78
N LYS A 857 -50.20 -1.98 -17.60
CA LYS A 857 -50.50 -3.40 -17.35
C LYS A 857 -49.29 -4.30 -17.38
N CYS A 858 -48.20 -3.80 -17.94
CA CYS A 858 -46.94 -4.45 -17.88
C CYS A 858 -46.80 -5.75 -18.74
N GLU A 859 -47.43 -5.79 -19.92
CA GLU A 859 -47.57 -7.02 -20.75
C GLU A 859 -46.91 -6.96 -22.14
N ARG A 860 -45.92 -6.08 -22.36
CA ARG A 860 -45.20 -6.03 -23.65
C ARG A 860 -44.31 -7.27 -23.82
N ASP A 861 -44.28 -7.84 -25.02
CA ASP A 861 -43.31 -8.89 -25.39
C ASP A 861 -41.89 -8.29 -25.43
N GLU A 862 -40.99 -8.83 -24.61
CA GLU A 862 -39.57 -8.40 -24.53
C GLU A 862 -38.64 -9.30 -25.35
N LYS A 863 -39.16 -10.29 -26.08
CA LYS A 863 -38.32 -11.18 -26.88
C LYS A 863 -37.92 -10.51 -28.20
N ASP A 864 -36.63 -10.62 -28.53
CA ASP A 864 -36.09 -10.24 -29.85
C ASP A 864 -36.44 -11.22 -30.98
N VAL A 865 -37.30 -12.21 -30.71
CA VAL A 865 -37.74 -13.20 -31.70
C VAL A 865 -38.97 -12.67 -32.43
N THR A 866 -38.83 -12.40 -33.71
CA THR A 866 -39.95 -12.01 -34.58
C THR A 866 -40.46 -13.20 -35.37
N TYR A 867 -41.79 -13.26 -35.57
CA TYR A 867 -42.43 -14.31 -36.35
C TYR A 867 -43.05 -13.69 -37.62
N PRO A 868 -42.52 -13.98 -38.83
CA PRO A 868 -42.98 -13.33 -40.07
C PRO A 868 -44.49 -13.40 -40.30
N ASN A 869 -45.12 -14.55 -40.01
CA ASN A 869 -46.57 -14.71 -40.13
C ASN A 869 -47.37 -13.79 -39.20
N GLN A 870 -46.84 -13.48 -38.01
CA GLN A 870 -47.49 -12.59 -37.05
C GLN A 870 -47.27 -11.12 -37.45
N VAL A 871 -46.07 -10.78 -37.94
CA VAL A 871 -45.75 -9.46 -38.52
C VAL A 871 -46.71 -9.11 -39.66
N GLU A 872 -46.93 -10.04 -40.59
CA GLU A 872 -47.86 -9.86 -41.70
C GLU A 872 -49.31 -9.70 -41.22
N ARG A 873 -49.76 -10.53 -40.27
CA ARG A 873 -51.10 -10.42 -39.70
C ARG A 873 -51.33 -9.08 -38.99
N ASP A 874 -50.40 -8.64 -38.17
CA ASP A 874 -50.54 -7.37 -37.44
C ASP A 874 -50.55 -6.17 -38.39
N ALA A 875 -49.76 -6.22 -39.48
CA ALA A 875 -49.78 -5.19 -40.52
C ALA A 875 -51.13 -5.13 -41.26
N ILE A 876 -51.72 -6.29 -41.57
CA ILE A 876 -53.07 -6.39 -42.14
C ILE A 876 -54.11 -5.85 -41.15
N ASP A 877 -54.07 -6.31 -39.89
CA ASP A 877 -54.99 -5.90 -38.84
C ASP A 877 -54.99 -4.37 -38.65
N LEU A 878 -53.83 -3.71 -38.65
CA LEU A 878 -53.76 -2.23 -38.57
C LEU A 878 -54.34 -1.55 -39.82
N PHE A 879 -54.09 -2.09 -41.01
CA PHE A 879 -54.64 -1.52 -42.24
C PHE A 879 -56.16 -1.65 -42.30
N GLU A 880 -56.70 -2.79 -41.86
CA GLU A 880 -58.15 -3.01 -41.74
C GLU A 880 -58.79 -2.17 -40.62
N ALA A 881 -58.04 -1.92 -39.54
CA ALA A 881 -58.43 -1.10 -38.40
C ALA A 881 -58.40 0.41 -38.67
N GLY A 882 -57.60 0.89 -39.62
CA GLY A 882 -57.55 2.29 -40.01
C GLY A 882 -58.08 2.49 -41.43
N GLU A 883 -57.15 2.60 -42.37
CA GLU A 883 -57.38 3.16 -43.70
C GLU A 883 -58.39 2.42 -44.60
N LYS A 884 -58.68 1.14 -44.32
CA LYS A 884 -59.65 0.35 -45.11
C LYS A 884 -61.10 0.62 -44.72
N LYS A 885 -61.36 1.29 -43.60
CA LYS A 885 -62.72 1.60 -43.12
C LYS A 885 -62.86 3.10 -42.85
N SER A 886 -64.10 3.53 -42.58
CA SER A 886 -64.39 4.90 -42.16
C SER A 886 -64.31 4.97 -40.64
N GLY A 887 -63.43 5.85 -40.13
CA GLY A 887 -63.07 5.94 -38.71
C GLY A 887 -62.11 4.84 -38.26
N THR A 888 -61.46 5.02 -37.12
CA THR A 888 -60.37 4.15 -36.65
C THR A 888 -60.89 3.05 -35.71
N ASP A 889 -60.22 1.91 -35.61
CA ASP A 889 -60.34 0.97 -34.48
C ASP A 889 -59.13 1.22 -33.58
N GLU A 890 -59.27 2.19 -32.69
CA GLU A 890 -58.21 2.65 -31.82
C GLU A 890 -57.75 1.54 -30.86
N SER A 891 -58.64 0.60 -30.53
CA SER A 891 -58.33 -0.54 -29.65
C SER A 891 -57.34 -1.51 -30.30
N LYS A 892 -57.39 -1.69 -31.62
CA LYS A 892 -56.41 -2.50 -32.37
C LYS A 892 -55.04 -1.84 -32.42
N PHE A 893 -54.99 -0.52 -32.65
CA PHE A 893 -53.74 0.24 -32.59
C PHE A 893 -53.12 0.18 -31.19
N VAL A 894 -53.90 0.47 -30.14
CA VAL A 894 -53.46 0.38 -28.75
C VAL A 894 -52.92 -1.02 -28.44
N HIS A 895 -53.65 -2.08 -28.77
CA HIS A 895 -53.24 -3.45 -28.48
C HIS A 895 -51.91 -3.84 -29.15
N ILE A 896 -51.74 -3.53 -30.44
CA ILE A 896 -50.53 -3.91 -31.17
C ILE A 896 -49.33 -3.09 -30.68
N PHE A 897 -49.48 -1.78 -30.55
CA PHE A 897 -48.39 -0.89 -30.14
C PHE A 897 -47.96 -1.05 -28.68
N SER A 898 -48.85 -1.47 -27.78
CA SER A 898 -48.52 -1.72 -26.37
C SER A 898 -47.93 -3.12 -26.13
N LYS A 899 -48.35 -4.14 -26.89
CA LYS A 899 -47.98 -5.53 -26.59
C LYS A 899 -46.84 -6.11 -27.42
N ARG A 900 -46.58 -5.62 -28.64
CA ARG A 900 -45.52 -6.19 -29.49
C ARG A 900 -44.14 -5.67 -29.08
N SER A 901 -43.11 -6.49 -29.26
CA SER A 901 -41.72 -6.08 -29.06
C SER A 901 -41.32 -5.02 -30.09
N PHE A 902 -40.35 -4.17 -29.75
CA PHE A 902 -39.87 -3.15 -30.69
C PHE A 902 -39.28 -3.72 -31.99
N PRO A 903 -38.50 -4.83 -31.97
CA PRO A 903 -38.08 -5.49 -33.20
C PRO A 903 -39.26 -5.95 -34.07
N HIS A 904 -40.32 -6.50 -33.45
CA HIS A 904 -41.52 -6.90 -34.18
C HIS A 904 -42.24 -5.70 -34.80
N LEU A 905 -42.41 -4.60 -34.05
CA LEU A 905 -43.03 -3.37 -34.55
C LEU A 905 -42.25 -2.78 -35.72
N LYS A 906 -40.91 -2.78 -35.66
CA LYS A 906 -40.06 -2.28 -36.75
C LYS A 906 -40.30 -3.05 -38.05
N MET A 907 -40.24 -4.38 -37.99
CA MET A 907 -40.53 -5.24 -39.14
C MET A 907 -41.99 -5.10 -39.63
N MET A 908 -42.92 -4.91 -38.69
CA MET A 908 -44.34 -4.71 -39.01
C MET A 908 -44.57 -3.39 -39.74
N PHE A 909 -43.88 -2.29 -39.39
CA PHE A 909 -44.00 -1.03 -40.12
C PHE A 909 -43.53 -1.14 -41.58
N GLU A 910 -42.45 -1.90 -41.82
CA GLU A 910 -41.99 -2.18 -43.19
C GLU A 910 -43.02 -3.00 -43.97
N GLN A 911 -43.64 -3.99 -43.34
CA GLN A 911 -44.69 -4.82 -43.94
C GLN A 911 -46.01 -4.05 -44.12
N TYR A 912 -46.34 -3.14 -43.21
CA TYR A 912 -47.49 -2.24 -43.29
C TYR A 912 -47.39 -1.38 -44.56
N LYS A 913 -46.22 -0.77 -44.81
CA LYS A 913 -45.98 0.02 -46.02
C LYS A 913 -46.19 -0.77 -47.31
N LYS A 914 -45.79 -2.05 -47.32
CA LYS A 914 -46.04 -2.96 -48.47
C LYS A 914 -47.54 -3.29 -48.64
N THR A 915 -48.28 -3.33 -47.55
CA THR A 915 -49.70 -3.75 -47.52
C THR A 915 -50.65 -2.60 -47.83
N SER A 916 -50.46 -1.43 -47.21
CA SER A 916 -51.33 -0.26 -47.32
C SER A 916 -50.90 0.72 -48.42
N GLY A 917 -49.61 0.73 -48.78
CA GLY A 917 -49.01 1.73 -49.66
C GLY A 917 -48.62 3.05 -48.97
N LYS A 918 -48.93 3.20 -47.67
CA LYS A 918 -48.54 4.34 -46.83
C LYS A 918 -47.61 3.92 -45.71
N THR A 919 -46.77 4.83 -45.22
CA THR A 919 -45.99 4.56 -44.01
C THR A 919 -46.88 4.57 -42.77
N ILE A 920 -46.42 3.97 -41.67
CA ILE A 920 -47.20 3.96 -40.44
C ILE A 920 -47.36 5.37 -39.86
N GLU A 921 -46.39 6.27 -40.06
CA GLU A 921 -46.48 7.68 -39.64
C GLU A 921 -47.59 8.41 -40.40
N GLU A 922 -47.68 8.19 -41.71
CA GLU A 922 -48.73 8.79 -42.54
C GLU A 922 -50.11 8.31 -42.10
N SER A 923 -50.22 7.02 -41.76
CA SER A 923 -51.44 6.44 -41.23
C SER A 923 -51.83 7.05 -39.88
N VAL A 924 -50.91 7.07 -38.91
CA VAL A 924 -51.14 7.63 -37.57
C VAL A 924 -51.56 9.11 -37.65
N LYS A 925 -50.88 9.92 -38.47
CA LYS A 925 -51.21 11.35 -38.67
C LYS A 925 -52.58 11.57 -39.34
N SER A 926 -53.07 10.59 -40.08
CA SER A 926 -54.38 10.68 -40.74
C SER A 926 -55.54 10.17 -39.88
N GLU A 927 -55.27 9.23 -38.98
CA GLU A 927 -56.29 8.53 -38.18
C GLU A 927 -56.39 9.03 -36.73
N PHE A 928 -55.36 9.73 -36.22
CA PHE A 928 -55.32 10.29 -34.87
C PHE A 928 -54.98 11.78 -34.90
N THR A 929 -55.36 12.50 -33.85
CA THR A 929 -55.00 13.92 -33.66
C THR A 929 -54.64 14.20 -32.20
N GLY A 930 -53.90 15.29 -31.96
CA GLY A 930 -53.61 15.77 -30.60
C GLY A 930 -52.69 14.83 -29.83
N ASP A 931 -52.91 14.65 -28.52
CA ASP A 931 -51.98 13.92 -27.66
C ASP A 931 -51.94 12.41 -27.95
N THR A 932 -53.03 11.85 -28.48
CA THR A 932 -53.04 10.43 -28.92
C THR A 932 -52.14 10.25 -30.15
N GLU A 933 -52.21 11.17 -31.12
CA GLU A 933 -51.28 11.19 -32.27
C GLU A 933 -49.83 11.33 -31.78
N ALA A 934 -49.58 12.26 -30.86
CA ALA A 934 -48.25 12.48 -30.29
C ALA A 934 -47.71 11.22 -29.59
N ALA A 935 -48.54 10.50 -28.84
CA ALA A 935 -48.14 9.28 -28.16
C ALA A 935 -47.74 8.15 -29.13
N PHE A 936 -48.56 7.91 -30.16
CA PHE A 936 -48.23 6.92 -31.19
C PHE A 936 -47.01 7.35 -32.01
N MET A 937 -46.90 8.63 -32.38
CA MET A 937 -45.74 9.15 -33.11
C MET A 937 -44.44 9.01 -32.29
N THR A 938 -44.48 9.20 -30.97
CA THR A 938 -43.32 8.94 -30.08
C THR A 938 -42.91 7.46 -30.11
N LEU A 939 -43.87 6.52 -30.06
CA LEU A 939 -43.57 5.09 -30.17
C LEU A 939 -43.01 4.72 -31.55
N VAL A 940 -43.60 5.26 -32.62
CA VAL A 940 -43.16 5.03 -34.00
C VAL A 940 -41.74 5.56 -34.22
N SER A 941 -41.46 6.80 -33.79
CA SER A 941 -40.14 7.42 -33.96
C SER A 941 -39.06 6.65 -33.19
N TYR A 942 -39.39 6.23 -31.96
CA TYR A 942 -38.50 5.43 -31.14
C TYR A 942 -38.19 4.07 -31.77
N VAL A 943 -39.18 3.38 -32.34
CA VAL A 943 -38.98 2.06 -32.98
C VAL A 943 -38.19 2.16 -34.29
N GLN A 944 -38.42 3.19 -35.11
CA GLN A 944 -37.79 3.29 -36.42
C GLN A 944 -36.35 3.79 -36.38
N ASN A 945 -36.10 4.89 -35.68
CA ASN A 945 -34.79 5.56 -35.64
C ASN A 945 -34.48 6.10 -34.24
N PRO A 946 -34.17 5.23 -33.26
CA PRO A 946 -33.92 5.63 -31.87
C PRO A 946 -32.85 6.73 -31.75
N LEU A 947 -31.72 6.57 -32.45
CA LEU A 947 -30.60 7.53 -32.43
C LEU A 947 -31.00 8.93 -32.90
N THR A 948 -31.65 9.04 -34.07
CA THR A 948 -32.08 10.32 -34.63
C THR A 948 -33.14 10.98 -33.74
N SER A 949 -34.02 10.18 -33.13
CA SER A 949 -34.99 10.66 -32.15
C SER A 949 -34.31 11.21 -30.90
N HIS A 950 -33.27 10.53 -30.39
CA HIS A 950 -32.51 10.99 -29.22
C HIS A 950 -31.74 12.29 -29.53
N VAL A 951 -31.03 12.36 -30.65
CA VAL A 951 -30.29 13.57 -31.07
C VAL A 951 -31.20 14.77 -31.21
N SER A 952 -32.33 14.62 -31.92
CA SER A 952 -33.30 15.70 -32.10
C SER A 952 -33.85 16.19 -30.75
N LYS A 953 -34.12 15.27 -29.82
CA LYS A 953 -34.65 15.61 -28.50
C LYS A 953 -33.60 16.31 -27.65
N LEU A 954 -32.36 15.80 -27.58
CA LEU A 954 -31.24 16.43 -26.88
C LEU A 954 -31.06 17.89 -27.30
N ASN A 955 -31.04 18.15 -28.62
CA ASN A 955 -30.90 19.51 -29.14
C ASN A 955 -32.09 20.42 -28.76
N SER A 956 -33.32 19.88 -28.76
CA SER A 956 -34.51 20.65 -28.38
C SER A 956 -34.63 20.94 -26.88
N THR A 957 -34.08 20.08 -26.01
CA THR A 957 -34.26 20.18 -24.55
C THR A 957 -33.09 20.83 -23.83
N ILE A 958 -31.92 20.93 -24.48
CA ILE A 958 -30.68 21.41 -23.83
C ILE A 958 -30.82 22.76 -23.14
N LYS A 959 -31.69 23.64 -23.63
CA LYS A 959 -31.93 24.98 -23.10
C LYS A 959 -33.21 25.10 -22.26
N ASP A 960 -34.29 24.47 -22.74
CA ASP A 960 -35.65 24.78 -22.27
C ASP A 960 -36.23 23.67 -21.36
N ASP A 961 -35.57 22.50 -21.25
CA ASP A 961 -35.99 21.39 -20.38
C ASP A 961 -34.79 20.56 -19.89
N SER A 962 -34.05 21.12 -18.93
CA SER A 962 -32.82 20.51 -18.39
C SER A 962 -33.06 19.13 -17.77
N LYS A 963 -34.21 18.89 -17.12
CA LYS A 963 -34.51 17.59 -16.49
C LYS A 963 -34.73 16.47 -17.52
N MET A 964 -35.28 16.79 -18.70
CA MET A 964 -35.35 15.83 -19.80
C MET A 964 -33.98 15.63 -20.46
N PHE A 965 -33.19 16.72 -20.60
CA PHE A 965 -31.84 16.63 -21.13
C PHE A 965 -30.94 15.74 -20.27
N TYR A 966 -30.91 15.94 -18.94
CA TYR A 966 -30.16 15.12 -17.99
C TYR A 966 -30.49 13.63 -18.11
N GLN A 967 -31.79 13.35 -18.19
CA GLN A 967 -32.30 11.99 -18.28
C GLN A 967 -31.86 11.29 -19.57
N LEU A 968 -31.94 11.98 -20.71
CA LEU A 968 -31.44 11.45 -21.97
C LEU A 968 -29.93 11.16 -21.92
N ILE A 969 -29.13 12.05 -21.32
CA ILE A 969 -27.70 11.83 -21.17
C ILE A 969 -27.41 10.63 -20.28
N VAL A 970 -28.02 10.55 -19.09
CA VAL A 970 -27.83 9.44 -18.14
C VAL A 970 -28.25 8.11 -18.77
N GLU A 971 -29.46 8.02 -19.33
CA GLU A 971 -30.00 6.78 -19.90
C GLU A 971 -29.17 6.26 -21.06
N ARG A 972 -28.71 7.15 -21.95
CA ARG A 972 -27.99 6.74 -23.15
C ARG A 972 -26.50 6.55 -22.92
N SER A 973 -25.94 7.10 -21.84
CA SER A 973 -24.53 6.90 -21.46
C SER A 973 -24.16 5.43 -21.29
N GLU A 974 -25.11 4.57 -20.90
CA GLU A 974 -24.90 3.13 -20.69
C GLU A 974 -25.32 2.27 -21.91
N ILE A 975 -25.68 2.88 -23.06
CA ILE A 975 -26.24 2.15 -24.21
C ILE A 975 -25.57 2.50 -25.55
N ASP A 976 -25.68 3.76 -26.01
CA ASP A 976 -25.34 4.16 -27.40
C ASP A 976 -24.83 5.60 -27.52
N MET A 977 -24.31 6.16 -26.41
CA MET A 977 -23.89 7.56 -26.35
C MET A 977 -22.79 7.89 -27.38
N VAL A 978 -21.94 6.93 -27.75
CA VAL A 978 -20.91 7.15 -28.78
C VAL A 978 -21.57 7.43 -30.13
N GLU A 979 -22.56 6.63 -30.54
CA GLU A 979 -23.30 6.84 -31.79
C GLU A 979 -24.09 8.15 -31.74
N ILE A 980 -24.71 8.46 -30.60
CA ILE A 980 -25.45 9.72 -30.41
C ILE A 980 -24.52 10.92 -30.58
N LYS A 981 -23.33 10.93 -29.97
CA LYS A 981 -22.35 12.02 -30.12
C LYS A 981 -21.96 12.24 -31.59
N ASN A 982 -21.68 11.15 -32.30
CA ASN A 982 -21.29 11.20 -33.72
C ASN A 982 -22.44 11.72 -34.60
N LEU A 983 -23.66 11.23 -34.36
CA LEU A 983 -24.83 11.68 -35.10
C LEU A 983 -25.21 13.13 -34.77
N TYR A 984 -25.06 13.55 -33.51
CA TYR A 984 -25.28 14.94 -33.07
C TYR A 984 -24.33 15.89 -33.81
N LYS A 985 -23.03 15.55 -33.85
CA LYS A 985 -22.01 16.33 -34.57
C LYS A 985 -22.31 16.46 -36.06
N THR A 986 -22.69 15.37 -36.71
CA THR A 986 -23.01 15.38 -38.15
C THR A 986 -24.31 16.10 -38.47
N THR A 987 -25.30 16.06 -37.57
CA THR A 987 -26.61 16.69 -37.78
C THR A 987 -26.60 18.19 -37.50
N HIS A 988 -25.85 18.63 -36.49
CA HIS A 988 -25.88 20.02 -35.99
C HIS A 988 -24.59 20.80 -36.25
N GLU A 989 -23.57 20.18 -36.83
CA GLU A 989 -22.24 20.77 -37.10
C GLU A 989 -21.50 21.29 -35.85
N VAL A 990 -21.98 20.95 -34.66
CA VAL A 990 -21.39 21.24 -33.34
C VAL A 990 -21.36 19.98 -32.50
N THR A 991 -20.35 19.81 -31.64
CA THR A 991 -20.30 18.63 -30.77
C THR A 991 -21.26 18.78 -29.60
N LEU A 992 -21.81 17.66 -29.12
CA LEU A 992 -22.66 17.64 -27.91
C LEU A 992 -21.90 18.20 -26.69
N ALA A 993 -20.59 17.97 -26.61
CA ALA A 993 -19.75 18.49 -25.54
C ALA A 993 -19.64 20.02 -25.57
N ASP A 994 -19.49 20.62 -26.76
CA ASP A 994 -19.42 22.08 -26.91
C ASP A 994 -20.75 22.74 -26.53
N ASP A 995 -21.86 22.14 -26.92
CA ASP A 995 -23.19 22.61 -26.54
C ASP A 995 -23.43 22.46 -25.02
N ILE A 996 -22.98 21.38 -24.38
CA ILE A 996 -23.01 21.24 -22.91
C ILE A 996 -22.18 22.35 -22.25
N ARG A 997 -20.94 22.58 -22.71
CA ARG A 997 -20.05 23.63 -22.17
C ARG A 997 -20.64 25.04 -22.32
N LYS A 998 -21.43 25.26 -23.38
CA LYS A 998 -22.08 26.53 -23.65
C LYS A 998 -23.31 26.78 -22.77
N HIS A 999 -24.06 25.73 -22.44
CA HIS A 999 -25.37 25.85 -21.78
C HIS A 999 -25.37 25.54 -20.29
N TYR A 1000 -24.37 24.80 -19.79
CA TYR A 1000 -24.25 24.42 -18.38
C TYR A 1000 -22.92 24.87 -17.79
N THR A 1001 -22.88 25.09 -16.47
CA THR A 1001 -21.67 25.48 -15.73
C THR A 1001 -21.47 24.62 -14.48
N GLY A 1002 -20.33 24.77 -13.81
CA GLY A 1002 -20.06 24.15 -12.52
C GLY A 1002 -20.16 22.61 -12.52
N ASP A 1003 -20.63 22.06 -11.39
CA ASP A 1003 -20.69 20.62 -11.16
C ASP A 1003 -21.68 19.92 -12.12
N THR A 1004 -22.80 20.57 -12.48
CA THR A 1004 -23.74 20.08 -13.52
C THR A 1004 -23.05 19.84 -14.85
N LYS A 1005 -22.27 20.82 -15.34
CA LYS A 1005 -21.49 20.68 -16.59
C LYS A 1005 -20.51 19.51 -16.49
N ASN A 1006 -19.82 19.41 -15.36
CA ASN A 1006 -18.79 18.39 -15.12
C ASN A 1006 -19.38 16.98 -15.16
N ILE A 1007 -20.50 16.74 -14.48
CA ILE A 1007 -21.20 15.44 -14.50
C ILE A 1007 -21.65 15.09 -15.92
N LEU A 1008 -22.26 16.04 -16.65
CA LEU A 1008 -22.73 15.80 -18.02
C LEU A 1008 -21.58 15.46 -18.97
N LEU A 1009 -20.48 16.21 -18.91
CA LEU A 1009 -19.27 15.93 -19.69
C LEU A 1009 -18.65 14.58 -19.31
N ALA A 1010 -18.66 14.21 -18.03
CA ALA A 1010 -18.08 12.96 -17.56
C ALA A 1010 -18.87 11.75 -18.06
N LEU A 1011 -20.20 11.82 -18.03
CA LEU A 1011 -21.09 10.79 -18.57
C LEU A 1011 -20.90 10.56 -20.07
N ILE A 1012 -20.46 11.57 -20.83
CA ILE A 1012 -20.17 11.45 -22.26
C ILE A 1012 -18.68 11.26 -22.58
N LYS A 1013 -17.84 11.06 -21.54
CA LYS A 1013 -16.37 10.88 -21.61
C LYS A 1013 -15.62 12.05 -22.28
N GLU A 1014 -16.02 13.28 -21.95
CA GLU A 1014 -15.45 14.54 -22.47
C GLU A 1014 -15.10 15.52 -21.33
N TRP A 1015 -15.06 15.02 -20.09
CA TRP A 1015 -14.64 15.78 -18.92
C TRP A 1015 -13.19 15.47 -18.56
N ASP A 1016 -12.41 16.53 -18.35
CA ASP A 1016 -11.04 16.47 -17.88
C ASP A 1016 -10.96 17.29 -16.58
N PRO A 1017 -10.87 16.62 -15.41
CA PRO A 1017 -10.89 17.28 -14.11
C PRO A 1017 -9.65 18.15 -13.85
N GLU A 1018 -8.55 17.97 -14.58
CA GLU A 1018 -7.31 18.72 -14.39
C GLU A 1018 -7.25 19.99 -15.25
N LYS A 1019 -7.82 19.95 -16.47
CA LYS A 1019 -7.93 21.15 -17.33
C LYS A 1019 -8.87 22.21 -16.76
N GLU A 1020 -9.94 21.81 -16.08
CA GLU A 1020 -10.99 22.74 -15.62
C GLU A 1020 -10.66 23.48 -14.31
N VAL A 1021 -9.66 23.03 -13.54
CA VAL A 1021 -9.13 23.80 -12.38
C VAL A 1021 -8.53 25.13 -12.85
N ASN A 1022 -7.92 25.17 -14.04
CA ASN A 1022 -7.26 26.36 -14.60
C ASN A 1022 -8.21 27.42 -15.18
N ASP A 1023 -9.43 27.04 -15.59
CA ASP A 1023 -10.40 27.98 -16.18
C ASP A 1023 -11.11 28.85 -15.12
N SER A 1024 -11.19 28.35 -13.87
CA SER A 1024 -11.73 29.11 -12.73
C SER A 1024 -10.86 30.32 -12.33
N THR A 1025 -9.58 30.31 -12.70
CA THR A 1025 -8.61 31.40 -12.47
C THR A 1025 -8.72 32.57 -13.46
N ILE A 1026 -9.49 32.43 -14.55
CA ILE A 1026 -9.50 33.43 -15.64
C ILE A 1026 -10.61 34.48 -15.49
N TYR A 1027 -11.62 34.27 -14.64
CA TYR A 1027 -12.74 35.21 -14.46
C TYR A 1027 -12.59 36.27 -13.36
N PHE A 1028 -11.45 36.32 -12.64
CA PHE A 1028 -11.22 37.33 -11.58
C PHE A 1028 -10.33 38.54 -11.97
N THR A 1029 -9.96 38.70 -13.25
CA THR A 1029 -9.15 39.84 -13.70
C THR A 1029 -9.86 40.71 -14.75
N SER A 1030 -11.07 41.20 -14.45
CA SER A 1030 -11.59 42.38 -15.14
C SER A 1030 -12.40 43.32 -14.23
N THR A 1031 -11.70 43.94 -13.29
CA THR A 1031 -12.05 45.29 -12.80
C THR A 1031 -10.77 46.08 -12.54
N HIS A 1032 -10.25 46.70 -13.60
CA HIS A 1032 -9.65 48.03 -13.63
C HIS A 1032 -9.80 48.62 -15.03
#